data_AF-A0A936S9A3-F1
#
_entry.id   AF-A0A936S9A3-F1
#
_cell.length_a   1.000
_cell.length_b   1.000
_cell.length_c   1.000
_cell.angle_alpha   90.00
_cell.angle_beta   90.00
_cell.angle_gamma   90.00
#
_symmetry.space_group_name_H-M   'P 1'
#
loop_
_entity.id
_entity.type
_entity.pdbx_description
1 polymer ?
#
loop_
_entity_poly.entity_id
_entity_poly.type
_entity_poly.pdbx_seq_one_letter_code
_entity_poly.pdbx_strand_id
1 'polypeptide(L)'
;MERTFFGLGSVTGRKSPTYLNAGYAPNGLFWDGRATPEFRDPISNSILIATNAGLESQSLGPPLSPGEMSHGNRNWTQVAARMQISKPLALASNVPAALNTWIGGRSYPELFEEVYGTPDVTPARIAMAIGTHERTLFSDRTPLDRDLQGITPLTESENNGRAVFIDRQCNSCHNGALLSDHAFHNIGVRPQTDDLGRGGVSSEPIMNGSFKTPNLRNLSLRGPFMHNGRFATVEDVVEFYNRGGDFDAANIDHDLIRPLNMNEQEKADLAAFLKRPLTDLRVQNELPPFDRPQLYTESNRVPLVSGTGRAGTGGAVPVVTAIEPPLVGNPSFTVAVSDGLGSAQAVLVIDSSDPGIGASIPSSGSFARVTATLTGTGGGNGNSSVSLSIPNNPVLIGQTFYGRWYVTDAAAVNGFAASKVFQFTIFGSSIGQRTPFDFDGDAKTDMSIFRPAQGEWWYLKSTTGGNGATQFGSATDTIVPADYTGDGKTDIAFFRPATGFWYVLRSDDYSFYAFPFGANGDTPVSADYDADGKADAGVFRSSNSTWYISNSSGGTTILQFGAAGDVPVAADYDGDGKADIGIFRPSLGQWWIQRSTVGLLAVQFGQNGDRTVPGDFTGDSKADIAYFRPSTGFWTILRSEDLSFYAFPFGTTGDIPVAGDYDGDGKIDAAVFRPANSTWFAARSTAGTLIQQFGQSGDLPVPNAFVR
;
A
#
# COMPACT_ATOMS: atom_id res chain seq x y z
N MET A 1 27.60 6.82 -0.14
CA MET A 1 26.13 6.86 -0.03
C MET A 1 25.67 5.43 -0.26
N GLU A 2 25.29 4.69 0.77
CA GLU A 2 24.79 3.33 0.60
C GLU A 2 23.60 3.38 -0.35
N ARG A 3 23.73 2.80 -1.55
CA ARG A 3 22.55 2.42 -2.33
C ARG A 3 22.01 1.17 -1.68
N THR A 4 21.27 1.40 -0.62
CA THR A 4 20.45 0.41 0.02
C THR A 4 19.38 -0.06 -0.97
N PHE A 5 19.28 -1.37 -1.17
CA PHE A 5 18.24 -1.95 -2.00
C PHE A 5 16.90 -1.70 -1.26
N PHE A 6 16.01 -0.89 -1.82
CA PHE A 6 14.83 -0.33 -1.14
C PHE A 6 15.09 0.59 0.06
N GLY A 7 16.22 1.30 0.11
CA GLY A 7 16.40 2.35 1.13
C GLY A 7 16.91 1.88 2.51
N LEU A 8 17.03 0.57 2.77
CA LEU A 8 17.40 0.01 4.08
C LEU A 8 18.75 -0.74 4.14
N GLY A 9 19.44 -0.63 5.28
CA GLY A 9 20.65 -1.41 5.60
C GLY A 9 20.33 -2.89 5.89
N SER A 10 21.28 -3.79 5.62
CA SER A 10 21.12 -5.22 5.94
C SER A 10 21.33 -5.45 7.43
N VAL A 11 20.42 -6.17 8.08
CA VAL A 11 20.58 -6.66 9.47
C VAL A 11 21.17 -8.07 9.53
N THR A 12 21.36 -8.72 8.37
CA THR A 12 22.01 -10.02 8.29
C THR A 12 23.52 -9.84 8.10
N GLY A 13 24.32 -10.82 8.53
CA GLY A 13 25.78 -10.80 8.34
C GLY A 13 26.24 -10.92 6.88
N ARG A 14 25.30 -10.89 5.93
CA ARG A 14 25.54 -10.92 4.49
C ARG A 14 24.78 -9.80 3.79
N LYS A 15 25.33 -9.36 2.67
CA LYS A 15 24.68 -8.45 1.73
C LYS A 15 23.79 -9.23 0.78
N SER A 16 22.65 -8.68 0.36
CA SER A 16 21.79 -9.33 -0.62
C SER A 16 22.49 -9.52 -1.97
N PRO A 17 22.52 -10.74 -2.55
CA PRO A 17 22.99 -10.96 -3.91
C PRO A 17 21.99 -10.37 -4.92
N THR A 18 22.41 -10.22 -6.17
CA THR A 18 21.50 -9.81 -7.25
C THR A 18 20.48 -10.90 -7.59
N TYR A 19 19.24 -10.50 -7.90
CA TYR A 19 18.25 -11.37 -8.56
C TYR A 19 18.35 -11.32 -10.10
N LEU A 20 18.93 -10.26 -10.66
CA LEU A 20 19.11 -10.12 -12.12
C LEU A 20 19.96 -11.28 -12.65
N ASN A 21 19.48 -11.90 -13.73
CA ASN A 21 20.04 -13.10 -14.36
C ASN A 21 20.12 -14.33 -13.42
N ALA A 22 19.45 -14.34 -12.27
CA ALA A 22 19.50 -15.48 -11.33
C ALA A 22 18.91 -16.77 -11.92
N GLY A 23 17.97 -16.66 -12.87
CA GLY A 23 17.42 -17.82 -13.60
C GLY A 23 18.45 -18.60 -14.44
N TYR A 24 19.65 -18.07 -14.63
CA TYR A 24 20.75 -18.75 -15.32
C TYR A 24 21.83 -19.28 -14.37
N ALA A 25 21.65 -19.18 -13.05
CA ALA A 25 22.56 -19.81 -12.10
C ALA A 25 22.19 -21.30 -11.96
N PRO A 26 22.98 -22.23 -12.53
CA PRO A 26 22.58 -23.63 -12.65
C PRO A 26 22.56 -24.36 -11.30
N ASN A 27 23.33 -23.88 -10.32
CA ASN A 27 23.49 -24.51 -9.02
C ASN A 27 23.61 -23.47 -7.90
N GLY A 28 22.86 -23.68 -6.81
CA GLY A 28 23.03 -22.96 -5.55
C GLY A 28 22.74 -21.45 -5.64
N LEU A 29 21.50 -21.04 -5.41
CA LEU A 29 21.20 -19.63 -5.09
C LEU A 29 21.57 -19.31 -3.64
N PHE A 30 21.60 -18.00 -3.32
CA PHE A 30 22.33 -17.40 -2.20
C PHE A 30 23.86 -17.46 -2.37
N TRP A 31 24.58 -16.76 -1.48
CA TRP A 31 26.05 -16.72 -1.48
C TRP A 31 26.70 -18.06 -1.12
N ASP A 32 26.04 -18.90 -0.31
CA ASP A 32 26.51 -20.22 0.13
C ASP A 32 25.91 -21.38 -0.68
N GLY A 33 25.01 -21.07 -1.63
CA GLY A 33 24.38 -22.08 -2.47
C GLY A 33 23.42 -23.01 -1.74
N ARG A 34 22.82 -22.58 -0.63
CA ARG A 34 21.89 -23.42 0.16
C ARG A 34 20.56 -23.71 -0.53
N ALA A 35 20.17 -22.93 -1.55
CA ALA A 35 19.00 -23.23 -2.35
C ALA A 35 19.30 -24.38 -3.33
N THR A 36 18.43 -25.38 -3.36
CA THR A 36 18.58 -26.64 -4.08
C THR A 36 18.02 -26.55 -5.51
N PRO A 37 18.49 -27.39 -6.46
CA PRO A 37 17.89 -27.49 -7.79
C PRO A 37 16.52 -28.20 -7.78
N GLU A 38 16.18 -28.86 -6.67
CA GLU A 38 14.88 -29.49 -6.43
C GLU A 38 13.98 -28.55 -5.63
N PHE A 39 12.72 -28.42 -6.03
CA PHE A 39 11.70 -27.67 -5.29
C PHE A 39 10.67 -28.63 -4.71
N ARG A 40 10.51 -28.55 -3.38
CA ARG A 40 9.55 -29.33 -2.60
C ARG A 40 8.47 -28.40 -2.08
N ASP A 41 7.26 -28.95 -1.99
CA ASP A 41 6.17 -28.28 -1.31
C ASP A 41 6.57 -28.03 0.16
N PRO A 42 6.53 -26.78 0.66
CA PRO A 42 7.02 -26.47 2.01
C PRO A 42 6.09 -26.98 3.13
N ILE A 43 4.90 -27.50 2.79
CA ILE A 43 3.95 -28.09 3.74
C ILE A 43 4.04 -29.61 3.72
N SER A 44 3.89 -30.24 2.55
CA SER A 44 3.85 -31.70 2.43
C SER A 44 5.24 -32.35 2.25
N ASN A 45 6.26 -31.54 1.93
CA ASN A 45 7.61 -31.97 1.57
C ASN A 45 7.69 -32.86 0.30
N SER A 46 6.62 -32.95 -0.47
CA SER A 46 6.60 -33.67 -1.76
C SER A 46 7.42 -32.90 -2.80
N ILE A 47 8.15 -33.62 -3.65
CA ILE A 47 8.87 -33.02 -4.78
C ILE A 47 7.84 -32.52 -5.79
N LEU A 48 7.87 -31.21 -6.08
CA LEU A 48 7.03 -30.59 -7.11
C LEU A 48 7.82 -30.38 -8.41
N ILE A 49 9.10 -30.02 -8.31
CA ILE A 49 10.00 -29.87 -9.46
C ILE A 49 11.33 -30.54 -9.12
N ALA A 50 11.72 -31.55 -9.89
CA ALA A 50 12.87 -32.41 -9.56
C ALA A 50 14.24 -31.74 -9.82
N THR A 51 14.33 -30.85 -10.81
CA THR A 51 15.58 -30.19 -11.20
C THR A 51 15.30 -28.76 -11.72
N ASN A 52 16.34 -27.91 -11.75
CA ASN A 52 16.27 -26.52 -12.25
C ASN A 52 15.26 -25.60 -11.53
N ALA A 53 14.97 -25.89 -10.26
CA ALA A 53 14.02 -25.16 -9.42
C ALA A 53 14.69 -24.32 -8.31
N GLY A 54 15.90 -23.82 -8.61
CA GLY A 54 16.71 -23.05 -7.67
C GLY A 54 15.99 -21.80 -7.17
N LEU A 55 15.27 -21.09 -8.04
CA LEU A 55 14.56 -19.85 -7.71
C LEU A 55 13.38 -20.12 -6.78
N GLU A 56 12.61 -21.17 -7.04
CA GLU A 56 11.51 -21.59 -6.17
C GLU A 56 12.04 -22.02 -4.79
N SER A 57 13.12 -22.81 -4.76
CA SER A 57 13.79 -23.22 -3.52
C SER A 57 14.31 -22.02 -2.72
N GLN A 58 14.90 -21.03 -3.39
CA GLN A 58 15.40 -19.79 -2.79
C GLN A 58 14.26 -18.92 -2.23
N SER A 59 13.14 -18.83 -2.96
CA SER A 59 12.00 -17.98 -2.63
C SER A 59 11.33 -18.38 -1.30
N LEU A 60 11.55 -19.62 -0.83
CA LEU A 60 11.00 -20.10 0.44
C LEU A 60 11.66 -19.48 1.69
N GLY A 61 12.88 -18.96 1.58
CA GLY A 61 13.67 -18.48 2.72
C GLY A 61 13.26 -17.11 3.25
N PRO A 62 13.39 -16.04 2.45
CA PRO A 62 13.21 -14.66 2.94
C PRO A 62 11.87 -14.39 3.64
N PRO A 63 10.71 -14.87 3.13
CA PRO A 63 9.40 -14.65 3.76
C PRO A 63 9.27 -15.16 5.20
N LEU A 64 10.07 -16.17 5.59
CA LEU A 64 10.07 -16.76 6.92
C LEU A 64 11.29 -16.37 7.77
N SER A 65 12.27 -15.68 7.19
CA SER A 65 13.49 -15.24 7.87
C SER A 65 13.23 -14.04 8.77
N PRO A 66 13.43 -14.13 10.10
CA PRO A 66 13.22 -13.01 11.02
C PRO A 66 14.20 -11.84 10.83
N GLY A 67 15.32 -12.08 10.15
CA GLY A 67 16.28 -11.06 9.75
C GLY A 67 16.01 -10.47 8.36
N GLU A 68 14.97 -10.92 7.65
CA GLU A 68 14.60 -10.42 6.33
C GLU A 68 13.13 -9.95 6.32
N MET A 69 12.15 -10.83 6.02
CA MET A 69 10.75 -10.44 5.83
C MET A 69 9.77 -10.98 6.90
N SER A 70 10.22 -11.89 7.76
CA SER A 70 9.35 -12.48 8.77
C SER A 70 9.24 -11.60 10.01
N HIS A 71 8.02 -11.55 10.54
CA HIS A 71 7.72 -10.89 11.80
C HIS A 71 7.21 -11.97 12.77
N GLY A 72 8.00 -12.26 13.80
CA GLY A 72 7.60 -13.13 14.92
C GLY A 72 7.24 -14.58 14.59
N ASN A 73 8.21 -15.40 14.18
CA ASN A 73 8.05 -16.85 13.94
C ASN A 73 6.90 -17.24 12.98
N ARG A 74 6.61 -16.37 11.99
CA ARG A 74 5.59 -16.65 10.95
C ARG A 74 5.92 -17.94 10.20
N ASN A 75 4.88 -18.68 9.81
CA ASN A 75 4.99 -19.85 8.93
C ASN A 75 4.32 -19.63 7.56
N TRP A 76 4.54 -20.57 6.64
CA TRP A 76 4.05 -20.49 5.26
C TRP A 76 2.51 -20.48 5.14
N THR A 77 1.79 -21.19 6.01
CA THR A 77 0.33 -21.16 6.04
C THR A 77 -0.20 -19.76 6.35
N GLN A 78 0.44 -19.05 7.29
CA GLN A 78 0.08 -17.67 7.62
C GLN A 78 0.43 -16.68 6.50
N VAL A 79 1.55 -16.87 5.80
CA VAL A 79 1.90 -16.06 4.61
C VAL A 79 0.84 -16.22 3.54
N ALA A 80 0.48 -17.47 3.20
CA ALA A 80 -0.52 -17.77 2.20
C ALA A 80 -1.90 -17.19 2.56
N ALA A 81 -2.36 -17.37 3.81
CA ALA A 81 -3.61 -16.79 4.29
C ALA A 81 -3.62 -15.26 4.23
N ARG A 82 -2.51 -14.60 4.59
CA ARG A 82 -2.40 -13.14 4.48
C ARG A 82 -2.48 -12.68 3.03
N MET A 83 -1.81 -13.37 2.11
CA MET A 83 -1.86 -13.05 0.68
C MET A 83 -3.26 -13.25 0.11
N GLN A 84 -3.98 -14.30 0.50
CA GLN A 84 -5.34 -14.58 0.04
C GLN A 84 -6.32 -13.43 0.26
N ILE A 85 -6.19 -12.70 1.37
CA ILE A 85 -7.06 -11.57 1.72
C ILE A 85 -6.47 -10.20 1.34
N SER A 86 -5.27 -10.16 0.76
CA SER A 86 -4.61 -8.92 0.37
C SER A 86 -5.01 -8.49 -1.03
N LYS A 87 -5.19 -7.18 -1.25
CA LYS A 87 -5.38 -6.61 -2.59
C LYS A 87 -4.02 -6.46 -3.29
N PRO A 88 -3.82 -6.98 -4.52
CA PRO A 88 -2.58 -6.81 -5.26
C PRO A 88 -2.22 -5.34 -5.43
N LEU A 89 -0.95 -5.00 -5.15
CA LEU A 89 -0.37 -3.66 -5.33
C LEU A 89 -1.15 -2.50 -4.66
N ALA A 90 -1.94 -2.78 -3.61
CA ALA A 90 -2.85 -1.80 -3.01
C ALA A 90 -2.18 -0.49 -2.51
N LEU A 91 -0.91 -0.57 -2.11
CA LEU A 91 -0.13 0.58 -1.61
C LEU A 91 0.97 1.02 -2.58
N ALA A 92 1.03 0.43 -3.78
CA ALA A 92 2.03 0.78 -4.77
C ALA A 92 1.60 2.02 -5.56
N SER A 93 2.56 2.86 -5.92
CA SER A 93 2.38 3.98 -6.85
C SER A 93 3.08 3.68 -8.17
N ASN A 94 2.84 4.50 -9.20
CA ASN A 94 3.50 4.36 -10.50
C ASN A 94 3.44 2.93 -11.07
N VAL A 95 2.32 2.24 -10.86
CA VAL A 95 2.11 0.89 -11.42
C VAL A 95 2.12 1.00 -12.95
N PRO A 96 2.96 0.24 -13.66
CA PRO A 96 2.95 0.25 -15.13
C PRO A 96 1.55 0.03 -15.66
N ALA A 97 1.09 0.88 -16.59
CA ALA A 97 -0.31 0.89 -17.03
C ALA A 97 -0.79 -0.49 -17.52
N ALA A 98 0.07 -1.20 -18.28
CA ALA A 98 -0.22 -2.55 -18.74
C ALA A 98 -0.43 -3.55 -17.58
N LEU A 99 0.38 -3.45 -16.52
CA LEU A 99 0.22 -4.29 -15.32
C LEU A 99 -1.04 -3.92 -14.54
N ASN A 100 -1.34 -2.63 -14.39
CA ASN A 100 -2.54 -2.18 -13.69
C ASN A 100 -3.81 -2.64 -14.42
N THR A 101 -3.86 -2.46 -15.74
CA THR A 101 -4.95 -2.95 -16.60
C THR A 101 -5.05 -4.47 -16.56
N TRP A 102 -3.93 -5.19 -16.60
CA TRP A 102 -3.94 -6.65 -16.52
C TRP A 102 -4.47 -7.12 -15.16
N ILE A 103 -4.05 -6.55 -14.04
CA ILE A 103 -4.60 -6.92 -12.72
C ILE A 103 -6.11 -6.65 -12.69
N GLY A 104 -6.55 -5.48 -13.15
CA GLY A 104 -7.97 -5.19 -13.36
C GLY A 104 -8.82 -5.30 -12.09
N GLY A 105 -8.25 -4.96 -10.93
CA GLY A 105 -8.92 -5.05 -9.62
C GLY A 105 -9.03 -6.45 -9.03
N ARG A 106 -8.60 -7.50 -9.75
CA ARG A 106 -8.70 -8.89 -9.31
C ARG A 106 -7.89 -9.17 -8.05
N SER A 107 -8.44 -10.04 -7.22
CA SER A 107 -7.84 -10.58 -6.01
C SER A 107 -6.76 -11.63 -6.33
N TYR A 108 -5.88 -11.94 -5.38
CA TYR A 108 -4.93 -13.04 -5.56
C TYR A 108 -5.60 -14.40 -5.85
N PRO A 109 -6.72 -14.78 -5.19
CA PRO A 109 -7.45 -15.99 -5.56
C PRO A 109 -7.88 -16.05 -7.03
N GLU A 110 -8.40 -14.96 -7.59
CA GLU A 110 -8.81 -14.90 -9.01
C GLU A 110 -7.59 -14.99 -9.94
N LEU A 111 -6.48 -14.34 -9.58
CA LEU A 111 -5.23 -14.43 -10.35
C LEU A 111 -4.62 -15.85 -10.29
N PHE A 112 -4.76 -16.54 -9.15
CA PHE A 112 -4.30 -17.93 -9.01
C PHE A 112 -5.21 -18.90 -9.75
N GLU A 113 -6.53 -18.66 -9.77
CA GLU A 113 -7.50 -19.41 -10.58
C GLU A 113 -7.14 -19.34 -12.06
N GLU A 114 -6.82 -18.15 -12.58
CA GLU A 114 -6.43 -17.99 -13.99
C GLU A 114 -5.19 -18.81 -14.37
N VAL A 115 -4.19 -18.89 -13.49
CA VAL A 115 -2.91 -19.57 -13.78
C VAL A 115 -2.94 -21.07 -13.46
N TYR A 116 -3.62 -21.46 -12.39
CA TYR A 116 -3.56 -22.81 -11.83
C TYR A 116 -4.89 -23.58 -11.91
N GLY A 117 -5.99 -22.94 -12.33
CA GLY A 117 -7.33 -23.52 -12.43
C GLY A 117 -8.00 -23.82 -11.09
N THR A 118 -7.47 -23.29 -9.97
CA THR A 118 -8.13 -23.26 -8.66
C THR A 118 -7.75 -21.96 -7.93
N PRO A 119 -8.60 -21.42 -7.03
CA PRO A 119 -8.36 -20.12 -6.40
C PRO A 119 -7.40 -20.21 -5.22
N ASP A 120 -6.86 -21.41 -4.95
CA ASP A 120 -6.04 -21.68 -3.78
C ASP A 120 -4.70 -20.94 -3.86
N VAL A 121 -4.49 -20.02 -2.93
CA VAL A 121 -3.20 -19.37 -2.72
C VAL A 121 -2.37 -20.27 -1.81
N THR A 122 -1.42 -21.02 -2.38
CA THR A 122 -0.57 -21.96 -1.63
C THR A 122 0.88 -21.49 -1.58
N PRO A 123 1.64 -21.86 -0.53
CA PRO A 123 3.07 -21.55 -0.42
C PRO A 123 3.87 -21.98 -1.67
N ALA A 124 3.55 -23.17 -2.20
CA ALA A 124 4.21 -23.68 -3.40
C ALA A 124 3.97 -22.79 -4.62
N ARG A 125 2.71 -22.37 -4.84
CA ARG A 125 2.34 -21.50 -5.96
C ARG A 125 2.93 -20.09 -5.82
N ILE A 126 3.04 -19.56 -4.61
CA ILE A 126 3.73 -18.29 -4.35
C ILE A 126 5.20 -18.37 -4.79
N ALA A 127 5.93 -19.41 -4.35
CA ALA A 127 7.33 -19.58 -4.74
C ALA A 127 7.51 -19.80 -6.25
N MET A 128 6.62 -20.56 -6.89
CA MET A 128 6.60 -20.72 -8.36
C MET A 128 6.35 -19.40 -9.09
N ALA A 129 5.43 -18.57 -8.60
CA ALA A 129 5.15 -17.26 -9.19
C ALA A 129 6.37 -16.32 -9.10
N ILE A 130 7.01 -16.25 -7.93
CA ILE A 130 8.24 -15.46 -7.73
C ILE A 130 9.35 -15.97 -8.66
N GLY A 131 9.64 -17.27 -8.64
CA GLY A 131 10.67 -17.85 -9.49
C GLY A 131 10.38 -17.67 -10.98
N THR A 132 9.11 -17.70 -11.39
CA THR A 132 8.72 -17.43 -12.79
C THR A 132 9.00 -15.98 -13.17
N HIS A 133 8.67 -15.02 -12.29
CA HIS A 133 8.99 -13.62 -12.51
C HIS A 133 10.51 -13.38 -12.57
N GLU A 134 11.29 -13.93 -11.65
CA GLU A 134 12.75 -13.75 -11.65
C GLU A 134 13.44 -14.28 -12.93
N ARG A 135 12.86 -15.27 -13.61
CA ARG A 135 13.36 -15.76 -14.91
C ARG A 135 13.20 -14.74 -16.04
N THR A 136 12.29 -13.77 -15.92
CA THR A 136 12.12 -12.70 -16.94
C THR A 136 13.15 -11.57 -16.77
N LEU A 137 13.83 -11.52 -15.64
CA LEU A 137 14.76 -10.44 -15.28
C LEU A 137 16.18 -10.70 -15.81
N PHE A 138 16.31 -10.87 -17.13
CA PHE A 138 17.57 -11.16 -17.80
C PHE A 138 18.18 -9.93 -18.48
N SER A 139 19.36 -9.52 -18.01
CA SER A 139 20.11 -8.40 -18.59
C SER A 139 21.10 -8.90 -19.65
N ASP A 140 20.88 -8.49 -20.90
CA ASP A 140 21.57 -8.98 -22.11
C ASP A 140 21.91 -7.88 -23.14
N ARG A 141 21.78 -6.59 -22.78
CA ARG A 141 22.03 -5.46 -23.70
C ARG A 141 22.98 -4.41 -23.13
N THR A 142 24.05 -4.86 -22.48
CA THR A 142 25.13 -4.00 -21.98
C THR A 142 25.99 -3.47 -23.15
N PRO A 143 26.80 -2.42 -22.96
CA PRO A 143 27.76 -2.00 -23.98
C PRO A 143 28.75 -3.09 -24.37
N LEU A 144 29.13 -3.99 -23.45
CA LEU A 144 29.93 -5.18 -23.79
C LEU A 144 29.18 -6.09 -24.78
N ASP A 145 27.89 -6.35 -24.57
CA ASP A 145 27.10 -7.16 -25.51
C ASP A 145 27.02 -6.50 -26.90
N ARG A 146 26.88 -5.17 -26.94
CA ARG A 146 26.83 -4.41 -28.19
C ARG A 146 28.18 -4.35 -28.93
N ASP A 147 29.28 -4.29 -28.19
CA ASP A 147 30.65 -4.36 -28.74
C ASP A 147 30.90 -5.73 -29.37
N LEU A 148 30.56 -6.81 -28.67
CA LEU A 148 30.70 -8.19 -29.17
C LEU A 148 29.84 -8.46 -30.41
N GLN A 149 28.75 -7.72 -30.60
CA GLN A 149 27.90 -7.76 -31.79
C GLN A 149 28.37 -6.81 -32.91
N GLY A 150 29.43 -6.03 -32.69
CA GLY A 150 29.94 -5.04 -33.66
C GLY A 150 29.04 -3.81 -33.84
N ILE A 151 28.15 -3.52 -32.90
CA ILE A 151 27.16 -2.44 -33.01
C ILE A 151 27.70 -1.13 -32.43
N THR A 152 28.31 -1.18 -31.24
CA THR A 152 28.84 0.01 -30.58
C THR A 152 30.10 -0.38 -29.83
N PRO A 153 31.29 0.10 -30.25
CA PRO A 153 32.53 -0.33 -29.65
C PRO A 153 32.69 0.21 -28.23
N LEU A 154 33.47 -0.51 -27.42
CA LEU A 154 33.98 0.02 -26.16
C LEU A 154 34.99 1.16 -26.41
N THR A 155 35.13 2.04 -25.43
CA THR A 155 36.18 3.08 -25.44
C THR A 155 37.56 2.43 -25.29
N GLU A 156 38.62 3.17 -25.61
CA GLU A 156 40.00 2.68 -25.49
C GLU A 156 40.33 2.22 -24.06
N SER A 157 40.01 3.04 -23.05
CA SER A 157 40.22 2.70 -21.63
C SER A 157 39.46 1.44 -21.20
N GLU A 158 38.24 1.24 -21.69
CA GLU A 158 37.47 0.03 -21.39
C GLU A 158 38.00 -1.22 -22.09
N ASN A 159 38.54 -1.07 -23.30
CA ASN A 159 39.23 -2.16 -24.00
C ASN A 159 40.55 -2.53 -23.32
N ASN A 160 41.32 -1.53 -22.88
CA ASN A 160 42.51 -1.76 -22.05
C ASN A 160 42.13 -2.46 -20.74
N GLY A 161 41.02 -2.05 -20.11
CA GLY A 161 40.51 -2.67 -18.89
C GLY A 161 40.08 -4.12 -19.09
N ARG A 162 39.46 -4.42 -20.24
CA ARG A 162 39.15 -5.79 -20.64
C ARG A 162 40.42 -6.62 -20.85
N ALA A 163 41.48 -6.05 -21.41
CA ALA A 163 42.77 -6.73 -21.53
C ALA A 163 43.37 -7.02 -20.15
N VAL A 164 43.39 -6.03 -19.24
CA VAL A 164 43.82 -6.22 -17.85
C VAL A 164 43.01 -7.33 -17.16
N PHE A 165 41.70 -7.37 -17.35
CA PHE A 165 40.84 -8.41 -16.79
C PHE A 165 41.24 -9.83 -17.22
N ILE A 166 41.74 -10.00 -18.45
CA ILE A 166 42.21 -11.28 -18.99
C ILE A 166 43.65 -11.56 -18.53
N ASP A 167 44.55 -10.58 -18.68
CA ASP A 167 45.97 -10.72 -18.38
C ASP A 167 46.23 -10.97 -16.88
N ARG A 168 45.35 -10.45 -16.01
CA ARG A 168 45.37 -10.67 -14.56
C ARG A 168 44.49 -11.85 -14.11
N GLN A 169 44.01 -12.67 -15.06
CA GLN A 169 43.28 -13.91 -14.82
C GLN A 169 41.96 -13.75 -14.05
N CYS A 170 41.32 -12.58 -14.08
CA CYS A 170 39.99 -12.38 -13.48
C CYS A 170 38.96 -13.30 -14.15
N ASN A 171 39.14 -13.56 -15.45
CA ASN A 171 38.34 -14.48 -16.24
C ASN A 171 38.49 -15.96 -15.83
N SER A 172 39.42 -16.35 -14.96
CA SER A 172 39.46 -17.74 -14.46
C SER A 172 38.19 -18.09 -13.69
N CYS A 173 37.71 -17.18 -12.84
CA CYS A 173 36.45 -17.33 -12.11
C CYS A 173 35.30 -16.56 -12.78
N HIS A 174 35.58 -15.39 -13.36
CA HIS A 174 34.56 -14.54 -13.97
C HIS A 174 34.48 -14.70 -15.50
N ASN A 175 34.07 -15.88 -15.96
CA ASN A 175 33.96 -16.23 -17.39
C ASN A 175 32.51 -16.38 -17.89
N GLY A 176 32.38 -16.65 -19.19
CA GLY A 176 31.11 -16.91 -19.84
C GLY A 176 30.21 -15.69 -19.94
N ALA A 177 28.95 -15.91 -20.32
CA ALA A 177 28.00 -14.83 -20.60
C ALA A 177 27.65 -13.99 -19.37
N LEU A 178 27.77 -14.54 -18.16
CA LEU A 178 27.47 -13.86 -16.90
C LEU A 178 28.71 -13.35 -16.17
N LEU A 179 29.91 -13.61 -16.69
CA LEU A 179 31.18 -13.36 -16.02
C LEU A 179 31.20 -14.00 -14.62
N SER A 180 30.86 -15.29 -14.57
CA SER A 180 30.82 -16.12 -13.37
C SER A 180 30.89 -17.59 -13.77
N ASP A 181 31.76 -18.34 -13.10
CA ASP A 181 31.85 -19.80 -13.16
C ASP A 181 30.81 -20.50 -12.27
N HIS A 182 30.06 -19.73 -11.48
CA HIS A 182 29.10 -20.20 -10.47
C HIS A 182 29.70 -21.13 -9.39
N ALA A 183 31.02 -21.22 -9.28
CA ALA A 183 31.70 -22.04 -8.28
C ALA A 183 31.84 -21.29 -6.95
N PHE A 184 32.34 -21.99 -5.93
CA PHE A 184 32.54 -21.45 -4.59
C PHE A 184 34.02 -21.30 -4.32
N HIS A 185 34.45 -20.07 -4.01
CA HIS A 185 35.85 -19.75 -3.75
C HIS A 185 35.99 -18.99 -2.44
N ASN A 186 37.08 -19.26 -1.72
CA ASN A 186 37.56 -18.39 -0.65
C ASN A 186 38.61 -17.45 -1.24
N ILE A 187 38.36 -16.14 -1.19
CA ILE A 187 39.26 -15.11 -1.73
C ILE A 187 39.87 -14.22 -0.64
N GLY A 188 39.67 -14.55 0.64
CA GLY A 188 40.28 -13.80 1.74
C GLY A 188 39.60 -12.46 2.08
N VAL A 189 38.27 -12.35 1.96
CA VAL A 189 37.52 -11.13 2.34
C VAL A 189 37.42 -10.95 3.86
N ARG A 190 37.30 -12.07 4.60
CA ARG A 190 37.23 -12.12 6.07
C ARG A 190 37.71 -13.48 6.59
N PRO A 191 38.02 -13.63 7.90
CA PRO A 191 38.32 -14.92 8.50
C PRO A 191 37.21 -15.96 8.28
N GLN A 192 37.58 -17.22 8.07
CA GLN A 192 36.63 -18.32 7.84
C GLN A 192 35.71 -18.58 9.04
N THR A 193 36.20 -18.31 10.25
CA THR A 193 35.47 -18.51 11.51
C THR A 193 34.29 -17.57 11.68
N ASP A 194 34.29 -16.44 10.96
CA ASP A 194 33.25 -15.42 11.07
C ASP A 194 31.99 -15.82 10.28
N ASP A 195 32.16 -16.58 9.20
CA ASP A 195 31.06 -17.18 8.43
C ASP A 195 31.63 -18.29 7.54
N LEU A 196 31.15 -19.52 7.77
CA LEU A 196 31.61 -20.70 7.06
C LEU A 196 31.22 -20.71 5.57
N GLY A 197 30.30 -19.86 5.13
CA GLY A 197 29.85 -19.81 3.74
C GLY A 197 29.32 -21.16 3.28
N ARG A 198 29.84 -21.67 2.15
CA ARG A 198 29.53 -22.99 1.61
C ARG A 198 29.85 -24.13 2.58
N GLY A 199 30.88 -23.99 3.42
CA GLY A 199 31.25 -24.99 4.42
C GLY A 199 30.11 -25.35 5.38
N GLY A 200 29.20 -24.40 5.66
CA GLY A 200 28.00 -24.65 6.46
C GLY A 200 26.90 -25.45 5.73
N VAL A 201 27.01 -25.62 4.41
CA VAL A 201 26.05 -26.36 3.57
C VAL A 201 26.61 -27.72 3.15
N SER A 202 27.89 -27.80 2.79
CA SER A 202 28.49 -29.01 2.23
C SER A 202 29.20 -29.91 3.24
N SER A 203 29.35 -29.52 4.51
CA SER A 203 30.10 -30.23 5.56
C SER A 203 31.59 -30.50 5.26
N GLU A 204 32.08 -30.15 4.08
CA GLU A 204 33.48 -30.28 3.65
C GLU A 204 34.33 -29.10 4.15
N PRO A 205 35.39 -29.33 4.97
CA PRO A 205 36.23 -28.26 5.51
C PRO A 205 36.91 -27.39 4.44
N ILE A 206 37.19 -27.94 3.25
CA ILE A 206 37.77 -27.20 2.13
C ILE A 206 36.83 -26.09 1.61
N MET A 207 35.54 -26.15 1.93
CA MET A 207 34.55 -25.14 1.53
C MET A 207 34.37 -24.04 2.57
N ASN A 208 35.09 -24.08 3.70
CA ASN A 208 34.99 -23.07 4.75
C ASN A 208 35.37 -21.69 4.23
N GLY A 209 34.51 -20.70 4.51
CA GLY A 209 34.66 -19.32 4.05
C GLY A 209 34.50 -19.13 2.54
N SER A 210 34.10 -20.17 1.79
CA SER A 210 33.90 -20.09 0.35
C SER A 210 32.51 -19.56 0.00
N PHE A 211 32.44 -18.65 -0.96
CA PHE A 211 31.20 -18.05 -1.45
C PHE A 211 31.11 -18.15 -2.96
N LYS A 212 29.88 -18.18 -3.47
CA LYS A 212 29.62 -18.27 -4.89
C LYS A 212 30.21 -17.07 -5.64
N THR A 213 30.92 -17.31 -6.74
CA THR A 213 31.34 -16.25 -7.68
C THR A 213 30.11 -15.49 -8.17
N PRO A 214 29.95 -14.19 -7.84
CA PRO A 214 28.79 -13.44 -8.29
C PRO A 214 28.88 -13.14 -9.79
N ASN A 215 27.74 -13.01 -10.47
CA ASN A 215 27.74 -12.47 -11.84
C ASN A 215 28.11 -10.97 -11.82
N LEU A 216 28.93 -10.54 -12.78
CA LEU A 216 29.42 -9.16 -12.86
C LEU A 216 28.56 -8.24 -13.74
N ARG A 217 27.51 -8.75 -14.40
CA ARG A 217 26.53 -7.89 -15.09
C ARG A 217 25.94 -6.90 -14.09
N ASN A 218 25.67 -5.67 -14.50
CA ASN A 218 25.11 -4.58 -13.68
C ASN A 218 25.84 -4.32 -12.34
N LEU A 219 27.13 -4.65 -12.24
CA LEU A 219 27.92 -4.51 -11.01
C LEU A 219 27.79 -3.11 -10.37
N SER A 220 27.84 -2.05 -11.18
CA SER A 220 27.78 -0.67 -10.71
C SER A 220 26.47 -0.26 -10.04
N LEU A 221 25.39 -1.02 -10.24
CA LEU A 221 24.09 -0.75 -9.64
C LEU A 221 23.93 -1.37 -8.25
N ARG A 222 24.94 -2.09 -7.76
CA ARG A 222 24.81 -3.04 -6.65
C ARG A 222 25.83 -2.82 -5.54
N GLY A 223 26.50 -1.68 -5.45
CA GLY A 223 27.37 -1.38 -4.31
C GLY A 223 26.60 -1.35 -2.97
N PRO A 224 27.23 -1.60 -1.82
CA PRO A 224 28.65 -2.00 -1.65
C PRO A 224 28.91 -3.46 -2.09
N PHE A 225 30.16 -3.92 -2.10
CA PHE A 225 30.59 -5.16 -2.76
C PHE A 225 31.01 -6.26 -1.79
N MET A 226 31.16 -7.49 -2.32
CA MET A 226 31.36 -8.75 -1.60
C MET A 226 30.14 -9.24 -0.82
N HIS A 227 30.20 -10.48 -0.33
CA HIS A 227 29.11 -11.12 0.41
C HIS A 227 28.79 -10.43 1.73
N ASN A 228 29.65 -9.55 2.24
CA ASN A 228 29.45 -8.78 3.48
C ASN A 228 29.36 -7.27 3.26
N GLY A 229 29.40 -6.78 2.01
CA GLY A 229 29.31 -5.34 1.72
C GLY A 229 30.53 -4.51 2.16
N ARG A 230 31.71 -5.11 2.34
CA ARG A 230 32.89 -4.43 2.92
C ARG A 230 33.46 -3.31 2.06
N PHE A 231 33.28 -3.36 0.74
CA PHE A 231 33.90 -2.40 -0.19
C PHE A 231 32.85 -1.45 -0.77
N ALA A 232 33.07 -0.13 -0.69
CA ALA A 232 32.07 0.84 -1.10
C ALA A 232 32.07 1.06 -2.63
N THR A 233 33.24 0.94 -3.26
CA THR A 233 33.47 1.27 -4.68
C THR A 233 34.06 0.10 -5.46
N VAL A 234 33.98 0.17 -6.78
CA VAL A 234 34.64 -0.82 -7.66
C VAL A 234 36.15 -0.70 -7.52
N GLU A 235 36.66 0.50 -7.31
CA GLU A 235 38.07 0.78 -7.04
C GLU A 235 38.57 0.05 -5.80
N ASP A 236 37.81 0.07 -4.70
CA ASP A 236 38.16 -0.68 -3.48
C ASP A 236 38.28 -2.20 -3.75
N VAL A 237 37.44 -2.73 -4.64
CA VAL A 237 37.48 -4.13 -5.07
C VAL A 237 38.71 -4.40 -5.92
N VAL A 238 39.05 -3.52 -6.86
CA VAL A 238 40.27 -3.63 -7.68
C VAL A 238 41.50 -3.62 -6.78
N GLU A 239 41.56 -2.72 -5.79
CA GLU A 239 42.66 -2.69 -4.83
C GLU A 239 42.73 -3.95 -3.97
N PHE A 240 41.59 -4.53 -3.60
CA PHE A 240 41.54 -5.77 -2.84
C PHE A 240 42.19 -6.93 -3.59
N TYR A 241 41.88 -7.10 -4.87
CA TYR A 241 42.55 -8.10 -5.68
C TYR A 241 44.01 -7.72 -5.97
N ASN A 242 44.32 -6.44 -6.17
CA ASN A 242 45.69 -6.00 -6.46
C ASN A 242 46.69 -6.36 -5.35
N ARG A 243 46.24 -6.34 -4.08
CA ARG A 243 47.05 -6.73 -2.93
C ARG A 243 46.95 -8.21 -2.54
N GLY A 244 46.16 -9.01 -3.26
CA GLY A 244 46.06 -10.46 -3.07
C GLY A 244 45.13 -10.92 -1.95
N GLY A 245 44.09 -10.14 -1.61
CA GLY A 245 43.19 -10.44 -0.50
C GLY A 245 43.66 -9.87 0.84
N ASP A 246 42.79 -9.93 1.86
CA ASP A 246 43.06 -9.35 3.18
C ASP A 246 43.30 -10.41 4.27
N PHE A 247 42.85 -11.64 4.06
CA PHE A 247 42.95 -12.75 5.01
C PHE A 247 43.40 -14.01 4.30
N ASP A 248 44.33 -14.72 4.92
CA ASP A 248 44.88 -15.95 4.38
C ASP A 248 44.19 -17.20 4.97
N ALA A 249 44.11 -18.27 4.19
CA ALA A 249 43.59 -19.58 4.60
C ALA A 249 44.08 -20.68 3.65
N ALA A 250 44.19 -21.90 4.16
CA ALA A 250 44.74 -23.05 3.42
C ALA A 250 43.94 -23.48 2.17
N ASN A 251 42.68 -23.03 2.04
CA ASN A 251 41.81 -23.33 0.90
C ASN A 251 41.67 -22.16 -0.09
N ILE A 252 42.48 -21.11 0.05
CA ILE A 252 42.60 -20.05 -0.95
C ILE A 252 43.51 -20.57 -2.07
N ASP A 253 43.09 -20.35 -3.32
CA ASP A 253 43.93 -20.61 -4.48
C ASP A 253 44.94 -19.46 -4.65
N HIS A 254 46.14 -19.61 -4.10
CA HIS A 254 47.20 -18.59 -4.18
C HIS A 254 47.82 -18.42 -5.57
N ASP A 255 47.55 -19.34 -6.51
CA ASP A 255 47.93 -19.13 -7.90
C ASP A 255 47.02 -18.10 -8.56
N LEU A 256 45.79 -17.92 -8.07
CA LEU A 256 44.84 -16.91 -8.56
C LEU A 256 44.73 -15.68 -7.65
N ILE A 257 44.71 -15.86 -6.34
CA ILE A 257 44.60 -14.80 -5.34
C ILE A 257 45.99 -14.46 -4.80
N ARG A 258 46.60 -13.45 -5.41
CA ARG A 258 47.97 -13.01 -5.15
C ARG A 258 48.16 -11.53 -5.49
N PRO A 259 49.21 -10.85 -5.01
CA PRO A 259 49.52 -9.50 -5.45
C PRO A 259 49.65 -9.43 -6.99
N LEU A 260 48.83 -8.60 -7.63
CA LEU A 260 48.76 -8.48 -9.09
C LEU A 260 49.72 -7.43 -9.65
N ASN A 261 50.24 -6.54 -8.79
CA ASN A 261 51.18 -5.47 -9.12
C ASN A 261 50.71 -4.59 -10.29
N MET A 262 49.41 -4.29 -10.34
CA MET A 262 48.83 -3.38 -11.33
C MET A 262 49.25 -1.94 -11.01
N ASN A 263 49.62 -1.19 -12.04
CA ASN A 263 49.86 0.24 -11.93
C ASN A 263 48.54 1.06 -11.89
N GLU A 264 48.63 2.36 -11.62
CA GLU A 264 47.44 3.23 -11.51
C GLU A 264 46.56 3.24 -12.77
N GLN A 265 47.17 3.21 -13.96
CA GLN A 265 46.44 3.20 -15.22
C GLN A 265 45.71 1.87 -15.43
N GLU A 266 46.37 0.74 -15.17
CA GLU A 266 45.74 -0.59 -15.27
C GLU A 266 44.55 -0.74 -14.31
N LYS A 267 44.68 -0.23 -13.09
CA LYS A 267 43.58 -0.22 -12.11
C LYS A 267 42.41 0.65 -12.58
N ALA A 268 42.69 1.85 -13.10
CA ALA A 268 41.67 2.75 -13.62
C ALA A 268 40.95 2.15 -14.84
N ASP A 269 41.69 1.54 -15.75
CA ASP A 269 41.14 0.88 -16.94
C ASP A 269 40.29 -0.33 -16.56
N LEU A 270 40.75 -1.18 -15.64
CA LEU A 270 39.96 -2.31 -15.12
C LEU A 270 38.66 -1.83 -14.46
N ALA A 271 38.72 -0.77 -13.64
CA ALA A 271 37.52 -0.18 -13.06
C ALA A 271 36.57 0.39 -14.12
N ALA A 272 37.09 1.00 -15.19
CA ALA A 272 36.29 1.47 -16.32
C ALA A 272 35.55 0.31 -17.00
N PHE A 273 36.24 -0.81 -17.23
CA PHE A 273 35.65 -2.02 -17.80
C PHE A 273 34.54 -2.63 -16.93
N LEU A 274 34.76 -2.68 -15.61
CA LEU A 274 33.80 -3.25 -14.65
C LEU A 274 32.55 -2.37 -14.42
N LYS A 275 32.55 -1.13 -14.94
CA LYS A 275 31.45 -0.17 -14.76
C LYS A 275 30.48 -0.15 -15.94
N ARG A 276 30.66 0.80 -16.85
CA ARG A 276 29.73 1.08 -17.95
C ARG A 276 29.58 -0.13 -18.87
N PRO A 277 30.66 -0.84 -19.29
CA PRO A 277 30.53 -1.98 -20.20
C PRO A 277 29.64 -3.11 -19.69
N LEU A 278 29.51 -3.26 -18.37
CA LEU A 278 28.69 -4.31 -17.77
C LEU A 278 27.30 -3.84 -17.34
N THR A 279 26.95 -2.56 -17.51
CA THR A 279 25.67 -2.00 -17.04
C THR A 279 24.68 -1.88 -18.20
N ASP A 280 23.51 -2.52 -18.05
CA ASP A 280 22.42 -2.46 -19.02
C ASP A 280 21.55 -1.24 -18.75
N LEU A 281 21.41 -0.37 -19.75
CA LEU A 281 20.64 0.87 -19.63
C LEU A 281 19.16 0.62 -19.34
N ARG A 282 18.60 -0.53 -19.73
CA ARG A 282 17.21 -0.86 -19.38
C ARG A 282 17.06 -1.12 -17.89
N VAL A 283 18.04 -1.80 -17.28
CA VAL A 283 18.05 -2.04 -15.83
C VAL A 283 18.25 -0.72 -15.09
N GLN A 284 19.22 0.09 -15.52
CA GLN A 284 19.53 1.36 -14.87
C GLN A 284 18.35 2.35 -14.88
N ASN A 285 17.59 2.36 -15.98
CA ASN A 285 16.48 3.28 -16.19
C ASN A 285 15.11 2.64 -15.94
N GLU A 286 15.07 1.42 -15.38
CA GLU A 286 13.84 0.65 -15.11
C GLU A 286 12.90 0.59 -16.34
N LEU A 287 13.47 0.33 -17.52
CA LEU A 287 12.73 0.15 -18.78
C LEU A 287 12.31 -1.31 -18.93
N PRO A 288 11.23 -1.60 -19.69
CA PRO A 288 10.79 -2.97 -19.93
C PRO A 288 11.92 -3.91 -20.40
N PRO A 289 12.02 -5.13 -19.83
CA PRO A 289 11.09 -5.78 -18.88
C PRO A 289 11.38 -5.51 -17.39
N PHE A 290 12.21 -4.50 -17.07
CA PHE A 290 12.59 -4.13 -15.70
C PHE A 290 11.73 -2.99 -15.13
N ASP A 291 10.74 -2.53 -15.89
CA ASP A 291 9.74 -1.60 -15.38
C ASP A 291 8.92 -2.28 -14.28
N ARG A 292 8.63 -1.53 -13.21
CA ARG A 292 8.03 -2.07 -12.00
C ARG A 292 7.19 -1.00 -11.32
N PRO A 293 6.21 -1.40 -10.50
CA PRO A 293 5.58 -0.47 -9.58
C PRO A 293 6.59 0.11 -8.58
N GLN A 294 6.36 1.34 -8.14
CA GLN A 294 7.02 1.89 -6.98
C GLN A 294 6.37 1.33 -5.72
N LEU A 295 7.15 0.70 -4.86
CA LEU A 295 6.66 0.06 -3.64
C LEU A 295 6.39 1.10 -2.55
N TYR A 296 5.55 0.73 -1.57
CA TYR A 296 5.28 1.56 -0.39
C TYR A 296 6.57 2.03 0.31
N THR A 297 7.57 1.15 0.41
CA THR A 297 8.89 1.42 1.03
C THR A 297 9.70 2.48 0.29
N GLU A 298 9.29 2.87 -0.91
CA GLU A 298 9.90 3.92 -1.73
C GLU A 298 9.06 5.22 -1.73
N SER A 299 7.97 5.25 -0.95
CA SER A 299 7.09 6.42 -0.83
C SER A 299 7.55 7.38 0.27
N ASN A 300 6.98 8.58 0.30
CA ASN A 300 7.17 9.54 1.39
C ASN A 300 6.34 9.23 2.65
N ARG A 301 5.56 8.13 2.66
CA ARG A 301 4.74 7.70 3.80
C ARG A 301 5.46 6.73 4.75
N VAL A 302 6.63 6.26 4.35
CA VAL A 302 7.48 5.39 5.18
C VAL A 302 7.88 6.13 6.45
N PRO A 303 7.85 5.48 7.64
CA PRO A 303 8.31 6.11 8.87
C PRO A 303 9.71 6.74 8.73
N LEU A 304 9.84 8.00 9.14
CA LEU A 304 11.10 8.73 9.07
C LEU A 304 11.93 8.51 10.33
N VAL A 305 13.17 8.05 10.18
CA VAL A 305 14.14 7.97 11.26
C VAL A 305 15.00 9.24 11.29
N SER A 306 15.04 9.93 12.42
CA SER A 306 15.77 11.21 12.55
C SER A 306 16.34 11.46 13.95
N GLY A 307 16.99 12.59 14.14
CA GLY A 307 17.56 13.00 15.42
C GLY A 307 18.75 12.17 15.89
N THR A 308 19.02 12.23 17.20
CA THR A 308 20.15 11.55 17.85
C THR A 308 19.70 10.34 18.65
N GLY A 309 20.52 9.29 18.67
CA GLY A 309 20.41 8.17 19.62
C GLY A 309 21.49 8.25 20.70
N ARG A 310 21.57 7.22 21.54
CA ARG A 310 22.59 7.07 22.56
C ARG A 310 23.26 5.70 22.43
N ALA A 311 24.58 5.71 22.30
CA ALA A 311 25.35 4.49 22.16
C ALA A 311 25.33 3.65 23.45
N GLY A 312 25.37 2.34 23.28
CA GLY A 312 25.62 1.39 24.36
C GLY A 312 27.09 1.07 24.54
N THR A 313 27.35 0.04 25.32
CA THR A 313 28.64 -0.63 25.43
C THR A 313 29.08 -1.14 24.06
N GLY A 314 30.28 -0.76 23.63
CA GLY A 314 30.79 -1.04 22.28
C GLY A 314 30.63 0.13 21.30
N GLY A 315 30.05 1.26 21.72
CA GLY A 315 29.98 2.49 20.92
C GLY A 315 28.93 2.50 19.81
N ALA A 316 28.19 1.41 19.62
CA ALA A 316 27.11 1.31 18.66
C ALA A 316 25.82 1.97 19.20
N VAL A 317 25.15 2.74 18.35
CA VAL A 317 23.80 3.26 18.60
C VAL A 317 22.82 2.24 17.99
N PRO A 318 21.86 1.69 18.77
CA PRO A 318 20.87 0.77 18.23
C PRO A 318 20.13 1.38 17.03
N VAL A 319 19.97 0.61 15.96
CA VAL A 319 19.33 1.04 14.73
C VAL A 319 17.87 0.60 14.74
N VAL A 320 16.95 1.53 14.56
CA VAL A 320 15.52 1.23 14.42
C VAL A 320 15.16 1.06 12.95
N THR A 321 14.36 0.05 12.66
CA THR A 321 13.78 -0.20 11.34
C THR A 321 12.26 -0.23 11.46
N ALA A 322 11.60 0.74 10.84
CA ALA A 322 10.13 0.85 10.78
C ALA A 322 9.73 1.15 9.34
N ILE A 323 9.38 0.10 8.59
CA ILE A 323 9.14 0.18 7.13
C ILE A 323 7.81 -0.41 6.70
N GLU A 324 7.06 -1.01 7.63
CA GLU A 324 5.71 -1.45 7.35
C GLU A 324 4.75 -0.24 7.32
N PRO A 325 3.67 -0.31 6.55
CA PRO A 325 2.71 0.77 6.48
C PRO A 325 1.99 0.97 7.82
N PRO A 326 2.02 2.17 8.43
CA PRO A 326 1.15 2.52 9.55
C PRO A 326 -0.30 2.72 9.07
N LEU A 327 -0.84 1.73 8.37
CA LEU A 327 -2.19 1.74 7.82
C LEU A 327 -3.19 1.49 8.95
N VAL A 328 -4.29 2.26 8.99
CA VAL A 328 -5.39 2.02 9.93
C VAL A 328 -5.88 0.56 9.79
N GLY A 329 -6.14 -0.10 10.92
CA GLY A 329 -6.52 -1.52 10.92
C GLY A 329 -5.41 -2.50 10.57
N ASN A 330 -4.16 -2.06 10.35
CA ASN A 330 -3.05 -2.99 10.11
C ASN A 330 -2.82 -3.86 11.37
N PRO A 331 -3.06 -5.19 11.31
CA PRO A 331 -2.92 -6.06 12.49
C PRO A 331 -1.45 -6.36 12.83
N SER A 332 -0.52 -5.91 12.01
CA SER A 332 0.91 -6.19 12.15
C SER A 332 1.69 -5.03 11.53
N PHE A 333 1.80 -3.93 12.28
CA PHE A 333 2.79 -2.88 12.08
C PHE A 333 4.03 -3.22 12.91
N THR A 334 5.07 -3.69 12.25
CA THR A 334 6.30 -4.18 12.87
C THR A 334 7.37 -3.11 12.92
N VAL A 335 7.94 -2.97 14.12
CA VAL A 335 9.10 -2.13 14.38
C VAL A 335 10.22 -3.04 14.88
N ALA A 336 11.39 -2.94 14.25
CA ALA A 336 12.57 -3.73 14.58
C ALA A 336 13.69 -2.86 15.15
N VAL A 337 14.63 -3.53 15.83
CA VAL A 337 15.87 -2.95 16.33
C VAL A 337 17.04 -3.88 16.02
N SER A 338 18.17 -3.30 15.62
CA SER A 338 19.46 -3.98 15.46
C SER A 338 20.58 -3.19 16.14
N ASP A 339 21.79 -3.72 16.13
CA ASP A 339 23.00 -3.13 16.71
C ASP A 339 22.90 -2.88 18.23
N GLY A 340 22.00 -3.61 18.91
CA GLY A 340 21.89 -3.59 20.36
C GLY A 340 22.85 -4.55 21.04
N LEU A 341 22.90 -4.50 22.37
CA LEU A 341 23.60 -5.49 23.19
C LEU A 341 22.86 -6.84 23.10
N GLY A 342 23.50 -7.88 22.58
CA GLY A 342 22.90 -9.21 22.44
C GLY A 342 22.42 -9.79 23.78
N SER A 343 21.32 -10.55 23.75
CA SER A 343 20.61 -11.07 24.94
C SER A 343 20.01 -10.02 25.88
N ALA A 344 20.18 -8.72 25.62
CA ALA A 344 19.59 -7.67 26.45
C ALA A 344 18.06 -7.56 26.25
N GLN A 345 17.40 -6.98 27.26
CA GLN A 345 16.02 -6.53 27.10
C GLN A 345 16.01 -5.22 26.30
N ALA A 346 15.06 -5.10 25.38
CA ALA A 346 14.80 -3.91 24.61
C ALA A 346 13.35 -3.47 24.84
N VAL A 347 13.12 -2.19 25.07
CA VAL A 347 11.79 -1.61 25.26
C VAL A 347 11.52 -0.65 24.11
N LEU A 348 10.47 -0.92 23.33
CA LEU A 348 9.91 0.01 22.37
C LEU A 348 8.89 0.90 23.10
N VAL A 349 9.05 2.21 23.00
CA VAL A 349 8.05 3.18 23.45
C VAL A 349 7.60 3.98 22.23
N ILE A 350 6.29 4.10 22.04
CA ILE A 350 5.65 4.94 21.02
C ILE A 350 4.67 5.88 21.71
N ASP A 351 4.82 7.18 21.45
CA ASP A 351 4.03 8.25 22.05
C ASP A 351 3.64 9.32 21.01
N SER A 352 2.73 10.20 21.39
CA SER A 352 2.26 11.39 20.67
C SER A 352 3.33 12.48 20.48
N SER A 353 4.45 12.37 21.20
CA SER A 353 5.63 13.23 21.09
C SER A 353 6.90 12.40 21.24
N ASP A 354 8.07 12.94 20.85
CA ASP A 354 9.35 12.21 20.99
C ASP A 354 9.56 11.75 22.45
N PRO A 355 9.64 10.43 22.71
CA PRO A 355 9.86 9.89 24.06
C PRO A 355 11.20 10.33 24.71
N GLY A 356 12.15 10.84 23.91
CA GLY A 356 13.41 11.40 24.38
C GLY A 356 14.43 10.37 24.88
N ILE A 357 15.58 10.84 25.37
CA ILE A 357 16.70 10.00 25.85
C ILE A 357 17.19 10.42 27.24
N GLY A 358 16.25 10.76 28.13
CA GLY A 358 16.52 11.27 29.47
C GLY A 358 17.23 10.29 30.43
N ALA A 359 17.06 10.54 31.73
CA ALA A 359 17.71 9.78 32.81
C ALA A 359 17.15 8.35 32.98
N SER A 360 15.95 8.08 32.46
CA SER A 360 15.27 6.79 32.59
C SER A 360 14.51 6.43 31.31
N ILE A 361 14.26 5.13 31.11
CA ILE A 361 13.34 4.66 30.07
C ILE A 361 11.93 5.10 30.45
N PRO A 362 11.14 5.70 29.54
CA PRO A 362 9.74 6.07 29.82
C PRO A 362 8.91 4.90 30.36
N SER A 363 8.09 5.18 31.38
CA SER A 363 7.24 4.19 32.05
C SER A 363 5.98 3.86 31.25
N SER A 364 5.57 4.73 30.32
CA SER A 364 4.41 4.59 29.43
C SER A 364 4.73 5.13 28.04
N GLY A 365 3.85 4.82 27.08
CA GLY A 365 3.78 5.48 25.78
C GLY A 365 2.31 5.59 25.39
N SER A 366 1.88 6.74 24.86
CA SER A 366 0.46 6.99 24.54
C SER A 366 -0.12 6.01 23.50
N PHE A 367 0.73 5.41 22.66
CA PHE A 367 0.33 4.43 21.66
C PHE A 367 0.74 3.01 22.04
N ALA A 368 2.02 2.79 22.37
CA ALA A 368 2.52 1.48 22.73
C ALA A 368 3.74 1.54 23.65
N ARG A 369 3.85 0.55 24.54
CA ARG A 369 5.08 0.23 25.26
C ARG A 369 5.25 -1.28 25.30
N VAL A 370 6.22 -1.81 24.56
CA VAL A 370 6.42 -3.25 24.40
C VAL A 370 7.86 -3.62 24.69
N THR A 371 8.05 -4.76 25.35
CA THR A 371 9.38 -5.29 25.69
C THR A 371 9.68 -6.51 24.82
N ALA A 372 10.91 -6.61 24.33
CA ALA A 372 11.42 -7.75 23.57
C ALA A 372 12.85 -8.10 24.02
N THR A 373 13.24 -9.36 23.86
CA THR A 373 14.63 -9.79 24.10
C THR A 373 15.40 -9.75 22.78
N LEU A 374 16.60 -9.18 22.79
CA LEU A 374 17.50 -9.21 21.64
C LEU A 374 18.14 -10.59 21.48
N THR A 375 18.26 -11.05 20.23
CA THR A 375 19.04 -12.25 19.90
C THR A 375 20.55 -11.94 19.92
N GLY A 376 21.40 -12.90 19.58
CA GLY A 376 22.85 -12.70 19.46
C GLY A 376 23.58 -12.53 20.81
N THR A 377 24.90 -12.32 20.75
CA THR A 377 25.76 -12.13 21.93
C THR A 377 26.75 -10.98 21.73
N GLY A 378 27.06 -10.25 22.80
CA GLY A 378 27.98 -9.11 22.76
C GLY A 378 27.38 -7.82 22.21
N GLY A 379 28.14 -6.72 22.30
CA GLY A 379 27.69 -5.40 21.83
C GLY A 379 27.59 -5.32 20.31
N GLY A 380 26.52 -4.74 19.78
CA GLY A 380 26.32 -4.50 18.36
C GLY A 380 25.79 -5.68 17.55
N ASN A 381 25.59 -6.86 18.17
CA ASN A 381 25.10 -8.06 17.48
C ASN A 381 23.63 -8.39 17.80
N GLY A 382 22.99 -7.62 18.66
CA GLY A 382 21.63 -7.87 19.11
C GLY A 382 20.58 -7.29 18.17
N ASN A 383 19.61 -8.12 17.78
CA ASN A 383 18.45 -7.70 17.01
C ASN A 383 17.14 -8.31 17.53
N SER A 384 16.02 -7.64 17.27
CA SER A 384 14.67 -8.13 17.57
C SER A 384 13.62 -7.31 16.80
N SER A 385 12.37 -7.78 16.81
CA SER A 385 11.24 -7.04 16.27
C SER A 385 9.97 -7.30 17.07
N VAL A 386 9.04 -6.33 17.04
CA VAL A 386 7.71 -6.45 17.63
C VAL A 386 6.66 -6.01 16.63
N SER A 387 5.58 -6.79 16.52
CA SER A 387 4.41 -6.44 15.72
C SER A 387 3.36 -5.81 16.62
N LEU A 388 2.86 -4.64 16.22
CA LEU A 388 1.79 -3.91 16.88
C LEU A 388 0.54 -3.95 16.01
N SER A 389 -0.63 -4.03 16.62
CA SER A 389 -1.87 -3.78 15.89
C SER A 389 -2.13 -2.27 15.86
N ILE A 390 -2.36 -1.72 14.68
CA ILE A 390 -2.94 -0.39 14.52
C ILE A 390 -4.45 -0.58 14.55
N PRO A 391 -5.16 -0.02 15.54
CA PRO A 391 -6.61 -0.15 15.63
C PRO A 391 -7.28 0.31 14.33
N ASN A 392 -8.35 -0.38 13.94
CA ASN A 392 -9.23 0.09 12.87
C ASN A 392 -10.12 1.23 13.41
N ASN A 393 -9.49 2.36 13.74
CA ASN A 393 -10.14 3.55 14.27
C ASN A 393 -9.80 4.76 13.37
N PRO A 394 -10.75 5.26 12.57
CA PRO A 394 -10.53 6.38 11.66
C PRO A 394 -10.00 7.65 12.33
N VAL A 395 -10.29 7.88 13.63
CA VAL A 395 -9.78 9.03 14.39
C VAL A 395 -8.24 9.07 14.43
N LEU A 396 -7.58 7.92 14.26
CA LEU A 396 -6.13 7.83 14.22
C LEU A 396 -5.53 8.33 12.89
N ILE A 397 -6.32 8.42 11.82
CA ILE A 397 -5.83 8.87 10.51
C ILE A 397 -5.33 10.31 10.61
N GLY A 398 -4.14 10.58 10.06
CA GLY A 398 -3.48 11.88 10.15
C GLY A 398 -2.76 12.13 11.49
N GLN A 399 -3.00 11.33 12.53
CA GLN A 399 -2.24 11.44 13.77
C GLN A 399 -0.81 10.96 13.58
N THR A 400 0.11 11.71 14.17
CA THR A 400 1.55 11.44 14.10
C THR A 400 2.05 10.95 15.44
N PHE A 401 2.81 9.86 15.41
CA PHE A 401 3.43 9.24 16.57
C PHE A 401 4.94 9.16 16.40
N TYR A 402 5.63 9.10 17.53
CA TYR A 402 7.08 9.06 17.64
C TYR A 402 7.47 7.87 18.50
N GLY A 403 8.48 7.13 18.07
CA GLY A 403 8.94 5.96 18.81
C GLY A 403 10.45 5.86 18.94
N ARG A 404 10.88 5.16 19.99
CA ARG A 404 12.29 4.82 20.26
C ARG A 404 12.41 3.43 20.84
N TRP A 405 13.51 2.77 20.49
CA TRP A 405 13.98 1.59 21.18
C TRP A 405 14.98 1.97 22.27
N TYR A 406 14.83 1.35 23.44
CA TYR A 406 15.74 1.46 24.57
C TYR A 406 16.28 0.07 24.90
N VAL A 407 17.59 -0.13 24.75
CA VAL A 407 18.24 -1.42 25.01
C VAL A 407 18.93 -1.37 26.35
N THR A 408 18.55 -2.24 27.28
CA THR A 408 19.15 -2.30 28.61
C THR A 408 20.63 -2.61 28.51
N ASP A 409 21.45 -1.78 29.13
CA ASP A 409 22.91 -1.91 29.08
C ASP A 409 23.50 -1.25 30.33
N ALA A 410 23.82 -2.07 31.34
CA ALA A 410 24.22 -1.59 32.65
C ALA A 410 25.50 -0.72 32.63
N ALA A 411 26.35 -0.88 31.61
CA ALA A 411 27.58 -0.11 31.45
C ALA A 411 27.41 1.13 30.57
N ALA A 412 26.25 1.31 29.92
CA ALA A 412 25.92 2.51 29.18
C ALA A 412 25.49 3.65 30.12
N VAL A 413 25.54 4.89 29.61
CA VAL A 413 25.01 6.07 30.32
C VAL A 413 23.54 5.84 30.68
N ASN A 414 23.19 6.08 31.95
CA ASN A 414 21.85 5.86 32.52
C ASN A 414 21.35 4.40 32.44
N GLY A 415 22.22 3.42 32.17
CA GLY A 415 21.88 1.99 32.15
C GLY A 415 21.16 1.50 30.88
N PHE A 416 21.17 2.29 29.80
CA PHE A 416 20.59 1.87 28.52
C PHE A 416 21.19 2.60 27.31
N ALA A 417 21.22 1.92 26.17
CA ALA A 417 21.38 2.52 24.85
C ALA A 417 20.00 2.92 24.29
N ALA A 418 19.95 3.86 23.35
CA ALA A 418 18.71 4.30 22.73
C ALA A 418 18.87 4.51 21.23
N SER A 419 17.89 4.08 20.44
CA SER A 419 17.87 4.36 19.02
C SER A 419 17.63 5.85 18.73
N LYS A 420 17.84 6.24 17.48
CA LYS A 420 17.22 7.45 16.92
C LYS A 420 15.68 7.37 17.04
N VAL A 421 15.02 8.52 17.01
CA VAL A 421 13.55 8.56 16.96
C VAL A 421 13.10 8.17 15.56
N PHE A 422 12.05 7.37 15.48
CA PHE A 422 11.28 7.23 14.25
C PHE A 422 9.93 7.92 14.42
N GLN A 423 9.47 8.57 13.36
CA GLN A 423 8.18 9.25 13.30
C GLN A 423 7.34 8.58 12.22
N PHE A 424 6.06 8.39 12.48
CA PHE A 424 5.12 7.92 11.47
C PHE A 424 3.77 8.60 11.65
N THR A 425 3.06 8.75 10.54
CA THR A 425 1.69 9.26 10.53
C THR A 425 0.79 8.11 10.11
N ILE A 426 -0.23 7.81 10.92
CA ILE A 426 -1.19 6.78 10.57
C ILE A 426 -1.98 7.28 9.36
N PHE A 427 -2.06 6.45 8.34
CA PHE A 427 -2.83 6.75 7.14
C PHE A 427 -3.79 5.62 6.85
N GLY A 428 -4.67 5.85 5.92
CA GLY A 428 -5.58 4.87 5.37
C GLY A 428 -6.49 5.57 4.41
N SER A 429 -7.17 4.80 3.59
CA SER A 429 -8.48 5.27 3.17
C SER A 429 -9.25 5.42 4.48
N SER A 430 -9.74 6.62 4.76
CA SER A 430 -11.01 6.68 5.46
C SER A 430 -11.96 5.88 4.58
N ILE A 431 -12.07 4.57 4.77
CA ILE A 431 -13.31 3.90 4.40
C ILE A 431 -14.30 4.25 5.51
N GLY A 432 -14.51 5.55 5.73
CA GLY A 432 -15.85 6.02 5.54
C GLY A 432 -16.05 6.00 4.03
N GLN A 433 -16.49 4.87 3.47
CA GLN A 433 -17.74 4.98 2.74
C GLN A 433 -18.61 5.77 3.71
N ARG A 434 -18.71 7.08 3.51
CA ARG A 434 -19.46 7.94 4.42
C ARG A 434 -20.85 7.39 4.32
N THR A 435 -21.24 6.59 5.31
CA THR A 435 -22.53 5.92 5.22
C THR A 435 -23.57 7.03 5.22
N PRO A 436 -24.29 7.23 4.11
CA PRO A 436 -25.19 8.35 4.02
C PRO A 436 -26.25 8.21 5.11
N PHE A 437 -26.56 9.30 5.81
CA PHE A 437 -27.61 9.33 6.83
C PHE A 437 -27.33 8.44 8.07
N ASP A 438 -26.06 8.19 8.41
CA ASP A 438 -25.62 7.66 9.71
C ASP A 438 -25.62 8.78 10.77
N PHE A 439 -26.61 8.83 11.67
CA PHE A 439 -26.72 9.86 12.70
C PHE A 439 -26.09 9.44 14.04
N ASP A 440 -25.85 8.16 14.26
CA ASP A 440 -25.32 7.65 15.53
C ASP A 440 -23.82 7.26 15.49
N GLY A 441 -23.26 7.13 14.29
CA GLY A 441 -21.84 6.92 13.99
C GLY A 441 -21.42 5.46 13.96
N ASP A 442 -22.33 4.54 13.62
CA ASP A 442 -22.05 3.10 13.54
C ASP A 442 -21.78 2.56 12.13
N ALA A 443 -21.62 3.48 11.18
CA ALA A 443 -21.43 3.24 9.77
C ALA A 443 -22.63 2.55 9.10
N LYS A 444 -23.85 2.75 9.62
CA LYS A 444 -25.10 2.31 8.98
C LYS A 444 -26.03 3.48 8.74
N THR A 445 -26.81 3.37 7.68
CA THR A 445 -27.87 4.31 7.35
C THR A 445 -28.96 4.19 8.39
N ASP A 446 -29.23 5.27 9.13
CA ASP A 446 -30.34 5.32 10.06
C ASP A 446 -31.64 5.64 9.34
N MET A 447 -32.70 4.88 9.67
CA MET A 447 -34.04 5.21 9.20
C MET A 447 -34.47 6.53 9.80
N SER A 448 -34.63 7.54 8.94
CA SER A 448 -34.76 8.93 9.36
C SER A 448 -35.84 9.65 8.56
N ILE A 449 -36.59 10.52 9.23
CA ILE A 449 -37.65 11.34 8.65
C ILE A 449 -37.52 12.80 9.06
N PHE A 450 -38.00 13.69 8.19
CA PHE A 450 -38.30 15.08 8.49
C PHE A 450 -39.81 15.28 8.43
N ARG A 451 -40.34 15.94 9.44
CA ARG A 451 -41.75 16.25 9.58
C ARG A 451 -41.98 17.73 9.32
N PRO A 452 -42.48 18.10 8.13
CA PRO A 452 -42.48 19.51 7.71
C PRO A 452 -43.33 20.41 8.60
N ALA A 453 -44.51 19.95 9.02
CA ALA A 453 -45.47 20.78 9.75
C ALA A 453 -44.95 21.26 11.12
N GLN A 454 -44.05 20.50 11.74
CA GLN A 454 -43.44 20.84 13.03
C GLN A 454 -41.97 21.27 12.91
N GLY A 455 -41.33 21.02 11.77
CA GLY A 455 -39.88 21.19 11.62
C GLY A 455 -39.08 20.19 12.45
N GLU A 456 -39.60 18.97 12.63
CA GLU A 456 -38.98 17.94 13.46
C GLU A 456 -38.22 16.92 12.63
N TRP A 457 -37.04 16.56 13.09
CA TRP A 457 -36.25 15.45 12.58
C TRP A 457 -36.36 14.29 13.55
N TRP A 458 -36.53 13.09 13.02
CA TRP A 458 -36.54 11.85 13.78
C TRP A 458 -35.66 10.81 13.09
N TYR A 459 -34.86 10.08 13.85
CA TYR A 459 -34.05 8.99 13.34
C TYR A 459 -34.02 7.82 14.31
N LEU A 460 -34.08 6.61 13.78
CA LEU A 460 -34.00 5.37 14.52
C LEU A 460 -32.56 4.87 14.50
N LYS A 461 -31.90 4.93 15.66
CA LYS A 461 -30.50 4.55 15.85
C LYS A 461 -30.31 3.06 15.56
N SER A 462 -29.59 2.73 14.50
CA SER A 462 -29.15 1.39 14.10
C SER A 462 -28.46 0.63 15.25
N THR A 463 -27.67 1.31 16.09
CA THR A 463 -26.93 0.69 17.20
C THR A 463 -27.81 0.13 18.32
N THR A 464 -28.87 0.85 18.67
CA THR A 464 -29.62 0.64 19.92
C THR A 464 -31.11 0.42 19.71
N GLY A 465 -31.62 0.68 18.51
CA GLY A 465 -33.05 0.72 18.21
C GLY A 465 -33.80 1.86 18.90
N GLY A 466 -33.09 2.82 19.52
CA GLY A 466 -33.67 3.99 20.16
C GLY A 466 -33.94 5.14 19.19
N ASN A 467 -34.85 6.04 19.53
CA ASN A 467 -35.14 7.23 18.69
C ASN A 467 -34.27 8.42 19.10
N GLY A 468 -33.69 9.09 18.10
CA GLY A 468 -33.26 10.48 18.19
C GLY A 468 -34.32 11.41 17.62
N ALA A 469 -34.48 12.59 18.21
CA ALA A 469 -35.38 13.61 17.71
C ALA A 469 -34.87 15.02 18.03
N THR A 470 -35.06 15.95 17.11
CA THR A 470 -34.76 17.37 17.32
C THR A 470 -35.67 18.24 16.48
N GLN A 471 -35.89 19.49 16.89
CA GLN A 471 -36.66 20.46 16.12
C GLN A 471 -35.70 21.47 15.49
N PHE A 472 -35.59 21.44 14.16
CA PHE A 472 -34.67 22.30 13.42
C PHE A 472 -35.16 22.52 11.97
N GLY A 473 -35.52 23.75 11.63
CA GLY A 473 -36.04 24.11 10.31
C GLY A 473 -37.56 24.30 10.27
N SER A 474 -38.10 24.37 9.06
CA SER A 474 -39.52 24.63 8.79
C SER A 474 -40.02 23.92 7.53
N ALA A 475 -41.34 23.90 7.31
CA ALA A 475 -41.96 23.21 6.18
C ALA A 475 -41.51 23.71 4.79
N THR A 476 -40.96 24.92 4.69
CA THR A 476 -40.51 25.52 3.42
C THR A 476 -39.02 25.30 3.14
N ASP A 477 -38.29 24.74 4.09
CA ASP A 477 -36.86 24.49 3.95
C ASP A 477 -36.62 23.19 3.18
N THR A 478 -35.52 23.13 2.42
CA THR A 478 -35.08 21.92 1.71
C THR A 478 -34.05 21.21 2.58
N ILE A 479 -34.32 19.97 2.99
CA ILE A 479 -33.37 19.19 3.80
C ILE A 479 -32.11 18.84 2.99
N VAL A 480 -30.94 18.98 3.62
CA VAL A 480 -29.61 18.73 3.01
C VAL A 480 -28.64 18.11 4.03
N PRO A 481 -29.05 17.03 4.72
CA PRO A 481 -28.21 16.38 5.72
C PRO A 481 -26.93 15.81 5.09
N ALA A 482 -25.80 16.02 5.75
CA ALA A 482 -24.50 15.48 5.36
C ALA A 482 -23.52 15.69 6.53
N ASP A 483 -22.33 15.09 6.48
CA ASP A 483 -21.28 15.33 7.48
C ASP A 483 -20.46 16.58 7.11
N TYR A 484 -20.91 17.76 7.52
CA TYR A 484 -20.24 19.05 7.30
C TYR A 484 -19.12 19.31 8.31
N THR A 485 -19.12 18.63 9.46
CA THR A 485 -18.10 18.82 10.50
C THR A 485 -16.87 17.92 10.31
N GLY A 486 -17.02 16.80 9.62
CA GLY A 486 -16.00 15.77 9.41
C GLY A 486 -15.86 14.82 10.59
N ASP A 487 -16.88 14.70 11.43
CA ASP A 487 -16.87 13.84 12.62
C ASP A 487 -17.31 12.39 12.32
N GLY A 488 -17.67 12.11 11.05
CA GLY A 488 -18.13 10.81 10.58
C GLY A 488 -19.62 10.56 10.81
N LYS A 489 -20.38 11.56 11.28
CA LYS A 489 -21.83 11.47 11.47
C LYS A 489 -22.55 12.46 10.59
N THR A 490 -23.79 12.14 10.26
CA THR A 490 -24.68 13.01 9.51
C THR A 490 -25.12 14.18 10.38
N ASP A 491 -24.75 15.40 9.99
CA ASP A 491 -25.30 16.60 10.57
C ASP A 491 -26.72 16.85 10.05
N ILE A 492 -27.56 17.41 10.92
CA ILE A 492 -28.91 17.83 10.56
C ILE A 492 -28.83 19.19 9.89
N ALA A 493 -29.22 19.27 8.62
CA ALA A 493 -29.07 20.51 7.87
C ALA A 493 -30.22 20.78 6.90
N PHE A 494 -30.47 22.06 6.65
CA PHE A 494 -31.43 22.52 5.64
C PHE A 494 -30.91 23.75 4.88
N PHE A 495 -31.28 23.84 3.61
CA PHE A 495 -31.15 25.02 2.76
C PHE A 495 -32.48 25.76 2.73
N ARG A 496 -32.45 27.08 2.94
CA ARG A 496 -33.64 27.96 2.91
C ARG A 496 -33.76 28.65 1.55
N PRO A 497 -34.66 28.21 0.65
CA PRO A 497 -34.70 28.74 -0.72
C PRO A 497 -35.08 30.23 -0.80
N ALA A 498 -35.81 30.74 0.20
CA ALA A 498 -36.19 32.15 0.25
C ALA A 498 -35.00 33.10 0.45
N THR A 499 -33.93 32.64 1.12
CA THR A 499 -32.80 33.49 1.52
C THR A 499 -31.45 33.01 0.97
N GLY A 500 -31.36 31.78 0.48
CA GLY A 500 -30.08 31.18 0.04
C GLY A 500 -29.15 30.78 1.19
N PHE A 501 -29.68 30.64 2.41
CA PHE A 501 -28.89 30.27 3.59
C PHE A 501 -28.91 28.77 3.83
N TRP A 502 -27.75 28.23 4.20
CA TRP A 502 -27.59 26.91 4.77
C TRP A 502 -27.59 27.03 6.28
N TYR A 503 -28.23 26.08 6.96
CA TYR A 503 -28.24 25.95 8.41
C TYR A 503 -27.82 24.53 8.74
N VAL A 504 -26.77 24.38 9.55
CA VAL A 504 -26.19 23.08 9.92
C VAL A 504 -26.20 22.98 11.44
N LEU A 505 -26.95 22.02 11.97
CA LEU A 505 -26.94 21.61 13.36
C LEU A 505 -25.95 20.45 13.50
N ARG A 506 -24.88 20.69 14.24
CA ARG A 506 -23.72 19.81 14.31
C ARG A 506 -23.98 18.57 15.15
N SER A 507 -23.53 17.41 14.70
CA SER A 507 -23.62 16.14 15.43
C SER A 507 -22.67 16.05 16.63
N ASP A 508 -21.56 16.77 16.59
CA ASP A 508 -20.49 16.71 17.60
C ASP A 508 -20.89 17.40 18.93
N ASP A 509 -21.55 18.55 18.87
CA ASP A 509 -21.88 19.36 20.04
C ASP A 509 -23.32 19.92 20.10
N TYR A 510 -24.15 19.64 19.09
CA TYR A 510 -25.53 20.16 18.95
C TYR A 510 -25.65 21.69 18.90
N SER A 511 -24.56 22.41 18.67
CA SER A 511 -24.61 23.81 18.26
C SER A 511 -24.94 23.90 16.77
N PHE A 512 -25.43 25.06 16.31
CA PHE A 512 -25.68 25.27 14.88
C PHE A 512 -24.95 26.51 14.37
N TYR A 513 -24.61 26.48 13.08
CA TYR A 513 -24.13 27.63 12.35
C TYR A 513 -24.91 27.80 11.04
N ALA A 514 -24.85 29.00 10.47
CA ALA A 514 -25.54 29.32 9.24
C ALA A 514 -24.68 30.22 8.36
N PHE A 515 -24.75 30.03 7.04
CA PHE A 515 -23.98 30.79 6.08
C PHE A 515 -24.75 30.99 4.76
N PRO A 516 -24.58 32.15 4.09
CA PRO A 516 -25.23 32.43 2.82
C PRO A 516 -24.46 31.80 1.65
N PHE A 517 -25.03 30.79 0.99
CA PHE A 517 -24.44 30.22 -0.21
C PHE A 517 -25.52 29.68 -1.16
N GLY A 518 -25.86 30.48 -2.18
CA GLY A 518 -26.90 30.16 -3.15
C GLY A 518 -27.95 31.26 -3.26
N ALA A 519 -28.96 31.02 -4.09
CA ALA A 519 -30.02 31.95 -4.40
C ALA A 519 -31.38 31.25 -4.52
N ASN A 520 -32.45 32.04 -4.61
CA ASN A 520 -33.79 31.53 -4.87
C ASN A 520 -33.84 30.80 -6.22
N GLY A 521 -34.39 29.58 -6.21
CA GLY A 521 -34.48 28.71 -7.40
C GLY A 521 -33.28 27.79 -7.62
N ASP A 522 -32.22 27.91 -6.82
CA ASP A 522 -31.11 26.98 -6.83
C ASP A 522 -31.52 25.63 -6.20
N THR A 523 -31.02 24.53 -6.77
CA THR A 523 -31.19 23.19 -6.21
C THR A 523 -29.95 22.84 -5.37
N PRO A 524 -30.07 22.59 -4.06
CA PRO A 524 -28.92 22.25 -3.24
C PRO A 524 -28.46 20.81 -3.46
N VAL A 525 -27.14 20.60 -3.46
CA VAL A 525 -26.45 19.33 -3.75
C VAL A 525 -25.17 19.25 -2.91
N SER A 526 -25.29 18.85 -1.66
CA SER A 526 -24.13 18.68 -0.77
C SER A 526 -23.44 17.35 -1.03
N ALA A 527 -22.11 17.39 -1.14
CA ALA A 527 -21.23 16.23 -1.27
C ALA A 527 -19.78 16.67 -0.95
N ASP A 528 -18.84 15.75 -0.81
CA ASP A 528 -17.41 16.07 -0.59
C ASP A 528 -16.69 16.21 -1.94
N TYR A 529 -16.63 17.40 -2.52
CA TYR A 529 -16.05 17.63 -3.86
C TYR A 529 -14.54 17.88 -3.82
N ASP A 530 -13.95 18.12 -2.65
CA ASP A 530 -12.52 18.38 -2.50
C ASP A 530 -11.73 17.26 -1.80
N ALA A 531 -12.41 16.22 -1.33
CA ALA A 531 -11.89 15.05 -0.61
C ALA A 531 -11.17 15.41 0.70
N ASP A 532 -11.63 16.45 1.39
CA ASP A 532 -11.15 16.80 2.73
C ASP A 532 -11.84 16.01 3.85
N GLY A 533 -12.82 15.17 3.50
CA GLY A 533 -13.59 14.39 4.44
C GLY A 533 -14.68 15.20 5.13
N LYS A 534 -15.16 16.29 4.51
CA LYS A 534 -16.34 17.09 4.90
C LYS A 534 -17.26 17.28 3.71
N ALA A 535 -18.54 17.49 4.00
CA ALA A 535 -19.51 17.81 2.97
C ALA A 535 -19.41 19.30 2.63
N ASP A 536 -19.35 19.60 1.34
CA ASP A 536 -19.39 20.95 0.80
C ASP A 536 -20.83 21.39 0.54
N ALA A 537 -21.07 22.70 0.67
CA ALA A 537 -22.31 23.28 0.19
C ALA A 537 -22.25 23.48 -1.33
N GLY A 538 -22.91 22.61 -2.08
CA GLY A 538 -23.11 22.74 -3.53
C GLY A 538 -24.51 23.22 -3.89
N VAL A 539 -24.63 24.03 -4.93
CA VAL A 539 -25.91 24.39 -5.56
C VAL A 539 -25.83 24.28 -7.09
N PHE A 540 -26.88 23.72 -7.70
CA PHE A 540 -27.10 23.75 -9.15
C PHE A 540 -28.15 24.80 -9.51
N ARG A 541 -27.73 25.79 -10.30
CA ARG A 541 -28.60 26.85 -10.80
C ARG A 541 -29.12 26.50 -12.19
N SER A 542 -30.37 26.06 -12.24
CA SER A 542 -31.02 25.60 -13.47
C SER A 542 -31.20 26.72 -14.52
N SER A 543 -31.32 27.99 -14.09
CA SER A 543 -31.55 29.14 -14.99
C SER A 543 -30.37 29.44 -15.93
N ASN A 544 -29.16 29.02 -15.57
CA ASN A 544 -27.94 29.18 -16.39
C ASN A 544 -27.08 27.92 -16.45
N SER A 545 -27.59 26.79 -15.97
CA SER A 545 -26.92 25.47 -15.97
C SER A 545 -25.54 25.50 -15.31
N THR A 546 -25.42 26.19 -14.18
CA THR A 546 -24.14 26.39 -13.49
C THR A 546 -24.15 25.79 -12.08
N TRP A 547 -23.10 25.07 -11.75
CA TRP A 547 -22.76 24.57 -10.43
C TRP A 547 -21.94 25.61 -9.67
N TYR A 548 -22.27 25.82 -8.41
CA TYR A 548 -21.49 26.61 -7.46
C TYR A 548 -21.26 25.74 -6.24
N ILE A 549 -20.00 25.54 -5.83
CA ILE A 549 -19.63 24.67 -4.71
C ILE A 549 -18.71 25.47 -3.79
N SER A 550 -19.07 25.57 -2.51
CA SER A 550 -18.24 26.16 -1.47
C SER A 550 -17.46 25.05 -0.78
N ASN A 551 -16.19 24.92 -1.14
CA ASN A 551 -15.30 23.89 -0.61
C ASN A 551 -15.01 24.14 0.88
N SER A 552 -15.12 23.12 1.72
CA SER A 552 -14.88 23.17 3.17
C SER A 552 -13.42 23.43 3.52
N SER A 553 -12.48 23.02 2.66
CA SER A 553 -11.06 23.38 2.78
C SER A 553 -10.77 24.84 2.40
N GLY A 554 -11.76 25.54 1.82
CA GLY A 554 -11.72 26.93 1.42
C GLY A 554 -11.73 27.11 -0.10
N GLY A 555 -12.36 28.20 -0.56
CA GLY A 555 -12.50 28.53 -1.98
C GLY A 555 -13.89 28.23 -2.53
N THR A 556 -14.09 28.47 -3.83
CA THR A 556 -15.37 28.23 -4.50
C THR A 556 -15.13 27.70 -5.90
N THR A 557 -15.74 26.56 -6.21
CA THR A 557 -15.77 25.99 -7.55
C THR A 557 -16.99 26.51 -8.30
N ILE A 558 -16.79 27.02 -9.51
CA ILE A 558 -17.88 27.47 -10.39
C ILE A 558 -17.71 26.78 -11.73
N LEU A 559 -18.68 25.95 -12.11
CA LEU A 559 -18.62 25.17 -13.34
C LEU A 559 -19.95 25.22 -14.08
N GLN A 560 -19.95 25.68 -15.32
CA GLN A 560 -21.11 25.57 -16.19
C GLN A 560 -21.16 24.17 -16.79
N PHE A 561 -22.13 23.36 -16.35
CA PHE A 561 -22.27 21.95 -16.77
C PHE A 561 -23.73 21.51 -16.69
N GLY A 562 -24.30 21.14 -17.83
CA GLY A 562 -25.70 20.74 -17.99
C GLY A 562 -26.51 21.68 -18.89
N ALA A 563 -27.83 21.51 -18.87
CA ALA A 563 -28.82 22.27 -19.61
C ALA A 563 -30.08 22.53 -18.75
N ALA A 564 -30.98 23.40 -19.23
CA ALA A 564 -32.24 23.67 -18.55
C ALA A 564 -33.11 22.40 -18.44
N GLY A 565 -33.60 22.11 -17.24
CA GLY A 565 -34.39 20.91 -16.94
C GLY A 565 -33.57 19.67 -16.58
N ASP A 566 -32.23 19.77 -16.58
CA ASP A 566 -31.37 18.70 -16.07
C ASP A 566 -31.43 18.64 -14.53
N VAL A 567 -31.27 17.44 -13.99
CA VAL A 567 -31.30 17.10 -12.57
C VAL A 567 -29.87 16.85 -12.09
N PRO A 568 -29.41 17.48 -11.00
CA PRO A 568 -28.07 17.23 -10.46
C PRO A 568 -27.97 15.86 -9.79
N VAL A 569 -26.87 15.14 -10.04
CA VAL A 569 -26.60 13.76 -9.56
C VAL A 569 -25.13 13.60 -9.16
N ALA A 570 -24.68 14.37 -8.16
CA ALA A 570 -23.31 14.30 -7.68
C ALA A 570 -23.06 13.01 -6.87
N ALA A 571 -21.95 12.33 -7.14
CA ALA A 571 -21.45 11.14 -6.45
C ALA A 571 -20.01 10.85 -6.90
N ASP A 572 -19.25 10.02 -6.18
CA ASP A 572 -17.89 9.62 -6.57
C ASP A 572 -17.92 8.47 -7.59
N TYR A 573 -18.00 8.77 -8.88
CA TYR A 573 -18.15 7.76 -9.95
C TYR A 573 -16.81 7.19 -10.43
N ASP A 574 -15.67 7.78 -10.05
CA ASP A 574 -14.35 7.25 -10.40
C ASP A 574 -13.53 6.67 -9.23
N GLY A 575 -14.03 6.81 -8.00
CA GLY A 575 -13.51 6.17 -6.79
C GLY A 575 -12.27 6.86 -6.25
N ASP A 576 -12.10 8.16 -6.54
CA ASP A 576 -10.96 8.94 -6.09
C ASP A 576 -11.18 9.64 -4.74
N GLY A 577 -12.37 9.45 -4.14
CA GLY A 577 -12.79 10.04 -2.88
C GLY A 577 -13.45 11.41 -3.03
N LYS A 578 -13.55 11.96 -4.25
CA LYS A 578 -14.27 13.20 -4.53
C LYS A 578 -15.61 12.92 -5.17
N ALA A 579 -16.62 13.67 -4.77
CA ALA A 579 -17.87 13.73 -5.50
C ALA A 579 -17.65 14.40 -6.87
N ASP A 580 -18.08 13.72 -7.91
CA ASP A 580 -18.09 14.23 -9.27
C ASP A 580 -19.33 15.05 -9.55
N ILE A 581 -19.19 16.03 -10.44
CA ILE A 581 -20.32 16.81 -10.92
C ILE A 581 -21.06 16.03 -12.01
N GLY A 582 -22.29 15.62 -11.73
CA GLY A 582 -23.13 14.86 -12.65
C GLY A 582 -24.50 15.49 -12.89
N ILE A 583 -25.05 15.32 -14.09
CA ILE A 583 -26.45 15.63 -14.39
C ILE A 583 -27.17 14.44 -15.03
N PHE A 584 -28.48 14.32 -14.77
CA PHE A 584 -29.41 13.48 -15.50
C PHE A 584 -30.37 14.38 -16.29
N ARG A 585 -30.57 14.06 -17.57
CA ARG A 585 -31.48 14.75 -18.49
C ARG A 585 -32.71 13.89 -18.72
N PRO A 586 -33.83 14.14 -18.01
CA PRO A 586 -35.00 13.26 -18.08
C PRO A 586 -35.62 13.18 -19.47
N SER A 587 -35.58 14.29 -20.23
CA SER A 587 -36.16 14.37 -21.58
C SER A 587 -35.50 13.45 -22.60
N LEU A 588 -34.24 13.07 -22.37
CA LEU A 588 -33.47 12.18 -23.26
C LEU A 588 -33.04 10.86 -22.59
N GLY A 589 -33.25 10.73 -21.27
CA GLY A 589 -32.75 9.61 -20.49
C GLY A 589 -31.22 9.56 -20.48
N GLN A 590 -30.54 10.70 -20.39
CA GLN A 590 -29.08 10.77 -20.50
C GLN A 590 -28.43 11.21 -19.20
N TRP A 591 -27.37 10.52 -18.80
CA TRP A 591 -26.46 10.92 -17.73
C TRP A 591 -25.21 11.53 -18.34
N TRP A 592 -24.73 12.62 -17.74
CA TRP A 592 -23.47 13.28 -18.08
C TRP A 592 -22.73 13.53 -16.78
N ILE A 593 -21.54 12.97 -16.63
CA ILE A 593 -20.77 12.98 -15.38
C ILE A 593 -19.36 13.47 -15.69
N GLN A 594 -18.98 14.60 -15.10
CA GLN A 594 -17.64 15.14 -15.17
C GLN A 594 -16.80 14.52 -14.05
N ARG A 595 -16.19 13.35 -14.32
CA ARG A 595 -15.38 12.64 -13.34
C ARG A 595 -14.08 13.40 -13.06
N SER A 596 -13.75 13.56 -11.79
CA SER A 596 -12.68 14.40 -11.23
C SER A 596 -11.30 14.03 -11.79
N THR A 597 -11.02 12.74 -11.95
CA THR A 597 -9.72 12.22 -12.40
C THR A 597 -9.79 11.58 -13.79
N VAL A 598 -10.91 10.94 -14.14
CA VAL A 598 -11.05 10.17 -15.39
C VAL A 598 -11.68 10.98 -16.55
N GLY A 599 -12.34 12.10 -16.25
CA GLY A 599 -12.99 12.96 -17.24
C GLY A 599 -14.42 12.54 -17.61
N LEU A 600 -14.98 13.19 -18.64
CA LEU A 600 -16.41 13.10 -18.97
C LEU A 600 -16.89 11.68 -19.31
N LEU A 601 -17.96 11.25 -18.66
CA LEU A 601 -18.77 10.08 -19.02
C LEU A 601 -20.15 10.55 -19.48
N ALA A 602 -20.64 10.03 -20.60
CA ALA A 602 -22.00 10.27 -21.07
C ALA A 602 -22.65 8.95 -21.47
N VAL A 603 -23.79 8.62 -20.86
CA VAL A 603 -24.52 7.38 -21.11
C VAL A 603 -26.01 7.64 -21.26
N GLN A 604 -26.68 6.88 -22.11
CA GLN A 604 -28.14 6.92 -22.21
C GLN A 604 -28.72 5.78 -21.37
N PHE A 605 -29.26 6.13 -20.21
CA PHE A 605 -29.76 5.18 -19.22
C PHE A 605 -30.91 5.79 -18.41
N GLY A 606 -32.09 5.16 -18.47
CA GLY A 606 -33.32 5.66 -17.85
C GLY A 606 -34.21 6.49 -18.78
N GLN A 607 -35.26 7.07 -18.23
CA GLN A 607 -36.26 7.87 -18.96
C GLN A 607 -36.91 8.93 -18.09
N ASN A 608 -37.76 9.77 -18.69
CA ASN A 608 -38.54 10.77 -17.96
C ASN A 608 -39.45 10.11 -16.91
N GLY A 609 -39.41 10.62 -15.67
CA GLY A 609 -40.17 10.11 -14.52
C GLY A 609 -39.44 9.07 -13.67
N ASP A 610 -38.25 8.63 -14.07
CA ASP A 610 -37.36 7.85 -13.20
C ASP A 610 -36.74 8.76 -12.13
N ARG A 611 -36.50 8.22 -10.93
CA ARG A 611 -35.87 8.92 -9.79
C ARG A 611 -34.41 8.52 -9.69
N THR A 612 -33.49 9.48 -9.73
CA THR A 612 -32.04 9.21 -9.73
C THR A 612 -31.52 8.87 -8.33
N VAL A 613 -30.79 7.77 -8.21
CA VAL A 613 -30.28 7.25 -6.93
C VAL A 613 -28.86 6.67 -7.08
N PRO A 614 -27.88 7.47 -7.57
CA PRO A 614 -26.51 6.97 -7.72
C PRO A 614 -25.93 6.54 -6.35
N GLY A 615 -25.09 5.51 -6.36
CA GLY A 615 -24.52 4.93 -5.14
C GLY A 615 -23.76 3.64 -5.45
N ASP A 616 -22.89 3.18 -4.54
CA ASP A 616 -22.08 1.97 -4.73
C ASP A 616 -22.89 0.70 -4.40
N PHE A 617 -23.70 0.21 -5.34
CA PHE A 617 -24.53 -0.99 -5.16
C PHE A 617 -23.72 -2.28 -5.35
N THR A 618 -22.59 -2.21 -6.07
CA THR A 618 -21.74 -3.37 -6.38
C THR A 618 -20.66 -3.63 -5.33
N GLY A 619 -20.27 -2.60 -4.57
CA GLY A 619 -19.22 -2.65 -3.54
C GLY A 619 -17.82 -2.45 -4.11
N ASP A 620 -17.68 -1.78 -5.25
CA ASP A 620 -16.38 -1.52 -5.90
C ASP A 620 -15.75 -0.19 -5.47
N SER A 621 -16.38 0.50 -4.51
CA SER A 621 -16.01 1.84 -4.01
C SER A 621 -16.21 2.97 -5.03
N LYS A 622 -17.03 2.75 -6.06
CA LYS A 622 -17.49 3.80 -6.97
C LYS A 622 -19.00 3.86 -6.98
N ALA A 623 -19.54 5.04 -7.19
CA ALA A 623 -20.95 5.20 -7.42
C ALA A 623 -21.36 4.56 -8.76
N ASP A 624 -22.32 3.65 -8.70
CA ASP A 624 -23.05 3.16 -9.86
C ASP A 624 -24.09 4.20 -10.30
N ILE A 625 -24.36 4.24 -11.60
CA ILE A 625 -25.49 5.01 -12.13
C ILE A 625 -26.76 4.20 -11.89
N ALA A 626 -27.68 4.71 -11.08
CA ALA A 626 -28.90 3.99 -10.75
C ALA A 626 -30.14 4.88 -10.73
N TYR A 627 -31.28 4.27 -11.03
CA TYR A 627 -32.59 4.90 -10.91
C TYR A 627 -33.65 3.94 -10.34
N PHE A 628 -34.63 4.51 -9.65
CA PHE A 628 -35.88 3.86 -9.26
C PHE A 628 -37.03 4.35 -10.14
N ARG A 629 -37.86 3.44 -10.65
CA ARG A 629 -39.02 3.76 -11.49
C ARG A 629 -40.32 3.71 -10.67
N PRO A 630 -40.91 4.86 -10.30
CA PRO A 630 -42.08 4.89 -9.42
C PRO A 630 -43.34 4.24 -10.02
N SER A 631 -43.45 4.20 -11.36
CA SER A 631 -44.60 3.60 -12.04
C SER A 631 -44.61 2.07 -11.97
N THR A 632 -43.46 1.42 -11.77
CA THR A 632 -43.31 -0.04 -11.78
C THR A 632 -42.70 -0.62 -10.50
N GLY A 633 -42.05 0.19 -9.66
CA GLY A 633 -41.34 -0.28 -8.46
C GLY A 633 -40.00 -0.95 -8.73
N PHE A 634 -39.41 -0.72 -9.91
CA PHE A 634 -38.13 -1.33 -10.30
C PHE A 634 -36.94 -0.44 -9.96
N TRP A 635 -35.88 -1.07 -9.47
CA TRP A 635 -34.53 -0.53 -9.42
C TRP A 635 -33.79 -0.98 -10.67
N THR A 636 -33.00 -0.09 -11.26
CA THR A 636 -32.09 -0.42 -12.38
C THR A 636 -30.74 0.22 -12.10
N ILE A 637 -29.69 -0.61 -12.07
CA ILE A 637 -28.32 -0.23 -11.69
C ILE A 637 -27.43 -0.51 -12.90
N LEU A 638 -26.73 0.52 -13.38
CA LEU A 638 -25.66 0.45 -14.37
C LEU A 638 -24.32 0.46 -13.64
N ARG A 639 -23.62 -0.64 -13.78
CA ARG A 639 -22.39 -1.00 -13.08
C ARG A 639 -21.22 -0.09 -13.47
N SER A 640 -20.54 0.46 -12.46
CA SER A 640 -19.34 1.29 -12.61
C SER A 640 -18.16 0.51 -13.22
N GLU A 641 -18.11 -0.81 -13.04
CA GLU A 641 -16.98 -1.65 -13.41
C GLU A 641 -16.88 -1.90 -14.92
N ASP A 642 -18.03 -2.07 -15.59
CA ASP A 642 -18.10 -2.53 -16.98
C ASP A 642 -19.24 -1.93 -17.82
N LEU A 643 -20.08 -1.05 -17.24
CA LEU A 643 -21.28 -0.47 -17.88
C LEU A 643 -22.33 -1.52 -18.30
N SER A 644 -22.27 -2.74 -17.78
CA SER A 644 -23.41 -3.65 -17.82
C SER A 644 -24.47 -3.20 -16.81
N PHE A 645 -25.71 -3.69 -16.93
CA PHE A 645 -26.75 -3.31 -15.97
C PHE A 645 -27.59 -4.51 -15.55
N TYR A 646 -28.18 -4.38 -14.36
CA TYR A 646 -29.19 -5.29 -13.86
C TYR A 646 -30.38 -4.51 -13.30
N ALA A 647 -31.54 -5.15 -13.28
CA ALA A 647 -32.78 -4.55 -12.78
C ALA A 647 -33.56 -5.57 -11.97
N PHE A 648 -34.21 -5.13 -10.91
CA PHE A 648 -34.99 -5.99 -10.03
C PHE A 648 -36.17 -5.23 -9.41
N PRO A 649 -37.30 -5.92 -9.15
CA PRO A 649 -38.45 -5.32 -8.50
C PRO A 649 -38.22 -5.25 -6.99
N PHE A 650 -38.10 -4.05 -6.44
CA PHE A 650 -38.04 -3.83 -5.00
C PHE A 650 -38.77 -2.54 -4.61
N GLY A 651 -40.09 -2.60 -4.71
CA GLY A 651 -40.99 -1.48 -4.44
C GLY A 651 -42.31 -1.65 -5.17
N THR A 652 -43.23 -0.72 -4.94
CA THR A 652 -44.55 -0.66 -5.57
C THR A 652 -44.91 0.78 -5.93
N THR A 653 -45.96 0.98 -6.73
CA THR A 653 -46.42 2.32 -7.11
C THR A 653 -46.75 3.16 -5.88
N GLY A 654 -46.10 4.33 -5.76
CA GLY A 654 -46.27 5.26 -4.64
C GLY A 654 -45.22 5.12 -3.54
N ASP A 655 -44.34 4.12 -3.60
CA ASP A 655 -43.18 4.03 -2.71
C ASP A 655 -42.12 5.08 -3.08
N ILE A 656 -41.40 5.59 -2.07
CA ILE A 656 -40.34 6.60 -2.19
C ILE A 656 -38.98 5.89 -2.05
N PRO A 657 -38.04 6.05 -3.00
CA PRO A 657 -36.71 5.45 -2.88
C PRO A 657 -35.87 6.13 -1.80
N VAL A 658 -35.22 5.32 -0.98
CA VAL A 658 -34.43 5.72 0.20
C VAL A 658 -33.15 4.88 0.29
N ALA A 659 -32.39 4.82 -0.80
CA ALA A 659 -31.18 4.02 -0.86
C ALA A 659 -30.17 4.42 0.23
N GLY A 660 -29.46 3.44 0.79
CA GLY A 660 -28.45 3.62 1.84
C GLY A 660 -27.86 2.27 2.25
N ASP A 661 -26.72 2.27 2.92
CA ASP A 661 -26.11 1.06 3.50
C ASP A 661 -26.76 0.75 4.87
N TYR A 662 -27.77 -0.12 4.91
CA TYR A 662 -28.55 -0.41 6.12
C TYR A 662 -27.99 -1.58 6.95
N ASP A 663 -27.01 -2.33 6.45
CA ASP A 663 -26.36 -3.41 7.19
C ASP A 663 -24.89 -3.18 7.54
N GLY A 664 -24.27 -2.13 6.99
CA GLY A 664 -22.91 -1.67 7.27
C GLY A 664 -21.85 -2.44 6.51
N ASP A 665 -22.19 -3.03 5.36
CA ASP A 665 -21.26 -3.80 4.53
C ASP A 665 -20.47 -2.94 3.52
N GLY A 666 -20.75 -1.63 3.48
CA GLY A 666 -20.13 -0.67 2.58
C GLY A 666 -20.81 -0.60 1.21
N LYS A 667 -21.93 -1.30 0.99
CA LYS A 667 -22.74 -1.22 -0.22
C LYS A 667 -24.02 -0.44 0.04
N ILE A 668 -24.48 0.27 -0.98
CA ILE A 668 -25.80 0.88 -0.97
C ILE A 668 -26.85 -0.19 -1.21
N ASP A 669 -27.78 -0.32 -0.27
CA ASP A 669 -28.94 -1.18 -0.40
C ASP A 669 -30.09 -0.47 -1.13
N ALA A 670 -30.78 -1.21 -1.98
CA ALA A 670 -32.06 -0.76 -2.52
C ALA A 670 -33.11 -0.77 -1.40
N ALA A 671 -33.69 0.40 -1.10
CA ALA A 671 -34.67 0.54 -0.05
C ALA A 671 -35.77 1.54 -0.43
N VAL A 672 -36.99 1.29 0.08
CA VAL A 672 -38.17 2.12 -0.16
C VAL A 672 -38.91 2.45 1.13
N PHE A 673 -39.42 3.68 1.22
CA PHE A 673 -40.38 4.12 2.23
C PHE A 673 -41.77 4.16 1.62
N ARG A 674 -42.73 3.47 2.26
CA ARG A 674 -44.14 3.45 1.86
C ARG A 674 -44.94 4.45 2.68
N PRO A 675 -45.38 5.58 2.10
CA PRO A 675 -46.05 6.63 2.87
C PRO A 675 -47.42 6.20 3.42
N ALA A 676 -48.12 5.28 2.73
CA ALA A 676 -49.47 4.84 3.08
C ALA A 676 -49.59 4.25 4.49
N ASN A 677 -48.51 3.65 5.01
CA ASN A 677 -48.46 3.03 6.33
C ASN A 677 -47.15 3.31 7.09
N SER A 678 -46.33 4.24 6.60
CA SER A 678 -45.06 4.64 7.21
C SER A 678 -44.10 3.46 7.45
N THR A 679 -44.02 2.57 6.45
CA THR A 679 -43.19 1.36 6.52
C THR A 679 -41.99 1.45 5.58
N TRP A 680 -40.82 1.12 6.10
CA TRP A 680 -39.56 1.00 5.41
C TRP A 680 -39.32 -0.45 4.99
N PHE A 681 -38.80 -0.63 3.78
CA PHE A 681 -38.34 -1.91 3.25
C PHE A 681 -36.92 -1.70 2.74
N ALA A 682 -35.94 -2.46 3.21
CA ALA A 682 -34.57 -2.39 2.72
C ALA A 682 -34.07 -3.79 2.32
N ALA A 683 -33.56 -3.93 1.10
CA ALA A 683 -32.98 -5.16 0.59
C ALA A 683 -31.50 -5.24 0.96
N ARG A 684 -31.22 -5.51 2.24
CA ARG A 684 -29.86 -5.52 2.78
C ARG A 684 -29.00 -6.58 2.11
N SER A 685 -27.90 -6.14 1.52
CA SER A 685 -26.95 -6.89 0.69
C SER A 685 -26.44 -8.17 1.36
N THR A 686 -26.21 -8.14 2.68
CA THR A 686 -25.68 -9.28 3.47
C THR A 686 -26.62 -9.75 4.57
N ALA A 687 -27.60 -8.92 4.96
CA ALA A 687 -28.50 -9.22 6.07
C ALA A 687 -29.97 -9.51 5.66
N GLY A 688 -30.26 -9.63 4.36
CA GLY A 688 -31.61 -9.90 3.84
C GLY A 688 -32.61 -8.78 4.10
N THR A 689 -33.88 -8.98 3.71
CA THR A 689 -34.87 -7.89 3.74
C THR A 689 -35.24 -7.44 5.15
N LEU A 690 -35.08 -6.14 5.42
CA LEU A 690 -35.59 -5.45 6.59
C LEU A 690 -36.97 -4.86 6.32
N ILE A 691 -37.89 -5.00 7.26
CA ILE A 691 -39.22 -4.36 7.25
C ILE A 691 -39.40 -3.68 8.60
N GLN A 692 -39.56 -2.36 8.59
CA GLN A 692 -39.65 -1.56 9.83
C GLN A 692 -40.69 -0.46 9.68
N GLN A 693 -41.62 -0.36 10.63
CA GLN A 693 -42.53 0.78 10.70
C GLN A 693 -41.85 1.92 11.46
N PHE A 694 -41.70 3.08 10.84
CA PHE A 694 -41.09 4.27 11.44
C PHE A 694 -41.55 5.54 10.73
N GLY A 695 -42.00 6.53 11.51
CA GLY A 695 -42.60 7.78 11.02
C GLY A 695 -44.14 7.77 11.05
N GLN A 696 -44.74 8.80 10.47
CA GLN A 696 -46.19 8.97 10.33
C GLN A 696 -46.57 9.60 8.99
N SER A 697 -47.88 9.70 8.72
CA SER A 697 -48.39 10.31 7.48
C SER A 697 -47.94 11.76 7.32
N GLY A 698 -47.37 12.09 6.16
CA GLY A 698 -46.84 13.41 5.83
C GLY A 698 -45.36 13.62 6.16
N ASP A 699 -44.72 12.65 6.82
CA ASP A 699 -43.27 12.66 7.03
C ASP A 699 -42.54 12.42 5.69
N LEU A 700 -41.40 13.10 5.51
CA LEU A 700 -40.49 12.95 4.38
C LEU A 700 -39.30 12.10 4.80
N PRO A 701 -38.99 10.98 4.12
CA PRO A 701 -37.81 10.19 4.47
C PRO A 701 -36.53 10.96 4.12
N VAL A 702 -35.61 11.04 5.07
CA VAL A 702 -34.39 11.83 4.95
C VAL A 702 -33.42 11.28 3.88
N PRO A 703 -33.25 9.96 3.70
CA PRO A 703 -32.43 9.43 2.61
C PRO A 703 -32.89 9.79 1.19
N ASN A 704 -34.09 10.38 1.05
CA ASN A 704 -34.60 10.89 -0.22
C ASN A 704 -34.16 12.33 -0.53
N ALA A 705 -33.40 13.00 0.36
CA ALA A 705 -33.07 14.44 0.26
C ALA A 705 -32.48 14.85 -1.10
N PHE A 706 -31.60 14.02 -1.67
CA PHE A 706 -30.89 14.27 -2.93
C PHE A 706 -31.48 13.52 -4.12
N VAL A 707 -32.53 12.74 -3.90
CA VAL A 707 -33.23 12.01 -4.96
C VAL A 707 -34.20 12.96 -5.66
N ARG A 708 -34.25 12.89 -6.99
CA ARG A 708 -34.99 13.84 -7.82
C ARG A 708 -35.70 13.13 -8.96
#